data_AF-A0A8H7QT67-F1
#
_entry.id   AF-A0A8H7QT67-F1
#
_cell.length_a   1.000
_cell.length_b   1.000
_cell.length_c   1.000
_cell.angle_alpha   90.00
_cell.angle_beta   90.00
_cell.angle_gamma   90.00
#
_symmetry.space_group_name_H-M   'P 1'
#
loop_
_entity.id
_entity.type
_entity.pdbx_description
1 polymer ?
#
loop_
_entity_poly.entity_id
_entity_poly.type
_entity_poly.pdbx_seq_one_letter_code
_entity_poly.pdbx_strand_id
1 'polypeptide(L)'
;MNTKLQTNTQETSINAGKVIDQVISRDQDFPDLASLLNGAPSESYIKPLLSPEEEFVQTNKIPIPKRFFDRVVDSDTQCRCFMGLLPEIGRAWLTIDCNLYIWNLTDENDYYEYSDQDQIIVKVELVKPKPDVFGDHIKHVLVLSTPLQVILLAVSINQTSSKTSLDTISLFATNMSMPADDEQMEQIGGTDDGRIFMIGKSGSIYEIDYNNPMKWFSRQCRLVNRSESALMSYLPPHVRYFMSAKPQARSFVIDNERKVLYVLYKGTDAIEVVYLGDPTNNYKSVFTLTTIKDDAMRSCRQQSRIFTSSDFDIESIHVISKVESKRIHLMAITITGFRLYFSHHRDSFRPMSNSNNLPAQPTTLELGHVRMPPPVLTRLVGQLTPTYAQTYYDCGICVSVCPKTDTSATLRINSMTSGKSATTTQLPSSNIGMMTMVNKPTYLETDISVDIEETVMSITETNQHLVGRHYINEISEQWASPSRQFIALTTLSVLFFNKLRPVDILYKILLKAREAPDTVLIQSFFERYGQVESCAMCLSIVCSSDEKDIVMKANDTFFAYGGLPTSTFSTQVPGNHLGRAIGQTDVAYSGKHDGFVLYFARIISPVWKLKAFANHGTDANAFLVNTQIQNTLSNTKENLLRLKNFMDHNPKFHNSANISNPRFQAVDRNLVSLELAEQKSAHELYLMLIQCVEALSFIEFLFDSTVQSIISNHLKNQHETAIYDLDISTILTTSQGRELTRELVIAAISKYASTYSQGGSDFVSKYLERFCSSFFGANDISFFKGMEYLRRATHDESDHERNDSLRRSLVYFKEAAAYISDAKLASIFSVYRQNSFHVGILDLALERAQKIDPQSQGIIAFESPSSRNETTENLMISRLNAYSYIFSALEDLIWISKNGVPLGHIAIPNVTAYVNNVFDTALRSNDKLFHYRLYDWFLTQDLGDRLLTCETPYLIPYFEKYISDQEKSLRFLHRFYLKKFEYLKASKCLYQLAILPSQTLTLNERVDYLSSASVNARCGNADFEYLDDMTRVAAFQWRIRGILESISYENHEARIAVQELDSRLYSYEEMKALYGSKFHCLNAVFNEIQN
;
A
#
# COMPACT_ATOMS: atom_id res chain seq x y z
N MET A 1 -18.08 -21.08 15.08
CA MET A 1 -17.78 -21.27 13.63
C MET A 1 -17.50 -19.95 12.93
N ASN A 2 -18.28 -18.88 13.13
CA ASN A 2 -18.08 -17.58 12.48
C ASN A 2 -16.79 -16.82 12.88
N THR A 3 -16.32 -16.94 14.12
CA THR A 3 -15.02 -16.39 14.55
C THR A 3 -13.83 -17.06 13.85
N LYS A 4 -13.89 -18.38 13.61
CA LYS A 4 -12.87 -19.12 12.84
C LYS A 4 -12.82 -18.73 11.35
N LEU A 5 -13.96 -18.34 10.76
CA LEU A 5 -14.03 -17.90 9.36
C LEU A 5 -13.42 -16.50 9.15
N GLN A 6 -13.57 -15.58 10.11
CA GLN A 6 -12.96 -14.25 10.07
C GLN A 6 -11.45 -14.24 10.39
N THR A 7 -10.99 -15.07 11.34
CA THR A 7 -9.55 -15.22 11.60
C THR A 7 -8.83 -15.81 10.39
N ASN A 8 -9.45 -16.78 9.70
CA ASN A 8 -8.90 -17.35 8.47
C ASN A 8 -8.81 -16.31 7.34
N THR A 9 -9.81 -15.43 7.16
CA THR A 9 -9.78 -14.40 6.11
C THR A 9 -8.77 -13.29 6.38
N GLN A 10 -8.53 -12.96 7.66
CA GLN A 10 -7.47 -12.02 8.03
C GLN A 10 -6.08 -12.60 7.78
N GLU A 11 -5.81 -13.82 8.24
CA GLU A 11 -4.52 -14.49 7.99
C GLU A 11 -4.24 -14.66 6.49
N THR A 12 -5.25 -14.99 5.67
CA THR A 12 -5.09 -15.07 4.21
C THR A 12 -4.75 -13.72 3.59
N SER A 13 -5.37 -12.62 4.05
CA SER A 13 -5.06 -11.27 3.54
C SER A 13 -3.63 -10.83 3.89
N ILE A 14 -3.15 -11.17 5.09
CA ILE A 14 -1.78 -10.84 5.52
C ILE A 14 -0.75 -11.57 4.65
N ASN A 15 -0.97 -12.87 4.39
CA ASN A 15 -0.05 -13.67 3.58
C ASN A 15 -0.04 -13.23 2.12
N ALA A 16 -1.21 -13.04 1.50
CA ALA A 16 -1.32 -12.54 0.13
C ALA A 16 -0.68 -11.14 -0.02
N GLY A 17 -0.88 -10.25 0.97
CA GLY A 17 -0.26 -8.93 0.98
C GLY A 17 1.27 -8.98 1.05
N LYS A 18 1.84 -9.88 1.86
CA LYS A 18 3.30 -10.11 1.90
C LYS A 18 3.84 -10.61 0.56
N VAL A 19 3.13 -11.50 -0.12
CA VAL A 19 3.52 -11.97 -1.46
C VAL A 19 3.54 -10.81 -2.46
N ILE A 20 2.52 -9.95 -2.45
CA ILE A 20 2.47 -8.75 -3.29
C ILE A 20 3.63 -7.81 -2.97
N ASP A 21 3.87 -7.48 -1.70
CA ASP A 21 5.00 -6.65 -1.25
C ASP A 21 6.36 -7.20 -1.74
N GLN A 22 6.56 -8.52 -1.62
CA GLN A 22 7.78 -9.19 -2.07
C GLN A 22 7.95 -9.10 -3.59
N VAL A 23 6.87 -9.27 -4.35
CA VAL A 23 6.93 -9.19 -5.82
C VAL A 23 7.14 -7.76 -6.29
N ILE A 24 6.48 -6.76 -5.69
CA ILE A 24 6.73 -5.33 -5.98
C ILE A 24 8.20 -5.00 -5.71
N SER A 25 8.71 -5.40 -4.54
CA SER A 25 10.10 -5.11 -4.16
C SER A 25 11.09 -5.78 -5.12
N ARG A 26 10.86 -7.04 -5.49
CA ARG A 26 11.71 -7.78 -6.43
C ARG A 26 11.69 -7.18 -7.84
N ASP A 27 10.54 -6.69 -8.28
CA ASP A 27 10.39 -6.10 -9.61
C ASP A 27 11.01 -4.69 -9.71
N GLN A 28 11.02 -3.95 -8.60
CA GLN A 28 11.71 -2.66 -8.47
C GLN A 28 13.22 -2.79 -8.23
N ASP A 29 13.70 -3.93 -7.72
CA ASP A 29 15.13 -4.20 -7.47
C ASP A 29 15.83 -4.71 -8.74
N PHE A 30 15.76 -3.95 -9.84
CA PHE A 30 16.52 -4.27 -11.04
C PHE A 30 18.00 -3.82 -10.89
N PRO A 31 18.98 -4.63 -11.29
CA PRO A 31 20.38 -4.26 -11.13
C PRO A 31 20.77 -3.00 -11.89
N ASP A 32 21.53 -2.12 -11.22
CA ASP A 32 22.17 -0.95 -11.84
C ASP A 32 22.99 -1.35 -13.10
N LEU A 33 23.01 -0.48 -14.13
CA LEU A 33 23.73 -0.73 -15.38
C LEU A 33 25.20 -1.12 -15.13
N ALA A 34 25.87 -0.51 -14.15
CA ALA A 34 27.25 -0.84 -13.81
C ALA A 34 27.40 -2.28 -13.33
N SER A 35 26.41 -2.81 -12.62
CA SER A 35 26.38 -4.20 -12.19
C SER A 35 26.19 -5.13 -13.39
N LEU A 36 25.29 -4.78 -14.32
CA LEU A 36 25.04 -5.54 -15.55
C LEU A 36 26.27 -5.60 -16.46
N LEU A 37 27.00 -4.48 -16.59
CA LEU A 37 28.18 -4.34 -17.42
C LEU A 37 29.50 -4.68 -16.71
N ASN A 38 29.48 -5.06 -15.43
CA ASN A 38 30.71 -5.39 -14.70
C ASN A 38 31.40 -6.63 -15.27
N GLY A 39 32.62 -6.49 -15.79
CA GLY A 39 33.44 -7.59 -16.29
C GLY A 39 34.30 -7.21 -17.50
N ALA A 40 34.68 -8.23 -18.27
CA ALA A 40 35.37 -8.05 -19.56
C ALA A 40 34.43 -7.44 -20.62
N PRO A 41 34.96 -6.87 -21.71
CA PRO A 41 34.15 -6.33 -22.80
C PRO A 41 33.08 -7.29 -23.29
N SER A 42 31.87 -6.77 -23.54
CA SER A 42 30.67 -7.56 -23.84
C SER A 42 30.20 -7.40 -25.29
N GLU A 43 29.58 -8.44 -25.86
CA GLU A 43 29.05 -8.47 -27.24
C GLU A 43 27.79 -9.32 -27.43
N SER A 44 26.92 -9.40 -26.42
CA SER A 44 25.72 -10.24 -26.47
C SER A 44 24.56 -9.52 -27.18
N TYR A 45 24.18 -10.02 -28.36
CA TYR A 45 23.08 -9.51 -29.20
C TYR A 45 22.14 -10.64 -29.63
N ILE A 46 20.85 -10.32 -29.77
CA ILE A 46 19.84 -11.21 -30.36
C ILE A 46 19.09 -10.52 -31.50
N LYS A 47 18.51 -11.32 -32.37
CA LYS A 47 17.64 -10.84 -33.46
C LYS A 47 16.24 -10.50 -32.92
N PRO A 48 15.49 -9.60 -33.57
CA PRO A 48 14.06 -9.41 -33.29
C PRO A 48 13.26 -10.71 -33.46
N LEU A 49 12.13 -10.83 -32.78
CA LEU A 49 11.18 -11.94 -32.96
C LEU A 49 10.33 -11.76 -34.22
N LEU A 50 9.91 -10.52 -34.49
CA LEU A 50 9.20 -10.13 -35.70
C LEU A 50 10.18 -9.59 -36.76
N SER A 51 9.69 -9.18 -37.93
CA SER A 51 10.56 -8.51 -38.89
C SER A 51 11.05 -7.17 -38.32
N PRO A 52 12.23 -6.65 -38.73
CA PRO A 52 12.76 -5.39 -38.21
C PRO A 52 11.79 -4.20 -38.28
N GLU A 53 11.09 -4.06 -39.40
CA GLU A 53 10.08 -3.02 -39.67
C GLU A 53 8.82 -3.17 -38.80
N GLU A 54 8.58 -4.36 -38.24
CA GLU A 54 7.44 -4.62 -37.36
C GLU A 54 7.74 -4.32 -35.90
N GLU A 55 9.00 -4.42 -35.43
CA GLU A 55 9.40 -4.06 -34.06
C GLU A 55 9.85 -2.61 -33.95
N PHE A 56 10.42 -2.03 -35.02
CA PHE A 56 10.67 -0.60 -35.14
C PHE A 56 9.87 -0.02 -36.29
N VAL A 57 8.64 0.37 -35.95
CA VAL A 57 7.60 0.68 -36.92
C VAL A 57 7.71 2.14 -37.34
N GLN A 58 7.90 2.40 -38.63
CA GLN A 58 7.67 3.73 -39.16
C GLN A 58 6.17 4.04 -39.11
N THR A 59 5.78 5.01 -38.30
CA THR A 59 4.37 5.34 -38.03
C THR A 59 3.86 6.51 -38.85
N ASN A 60 4.72 7.47 -39.17
CA ASN A 60 4.37 8.64 -39.95
C ASN A 60 5.56 9.15 -40.76
N LYS A 61 5.27 9.88 -41.84
CA LYS A 61 6.24 10.59 -42.67
C LYS A 61 5.65 11.93 -43.05
N ILE A 62 6.30 13.01 -42.60
CA ILE A 62 5.85 14.37 -42.82
C ILE A 62 6.83 15.03 -43.79
N PRO A 63 6.45 15.27 -45.06
CA PRO A 63 7.32 15.95 -46.00
C PRO A 63 7.62 17.37 -45.53
N ILE A 64 8.79 17.90 -45.88
CA ILE A 64 9.06 19.33 -45.69
C ILE A 64 8.02 20.12 -46.53
N PRO A 65 7.35 21.14 -45.95
CA PRO A 65 6.28 21.85 -46.65
C PRO A 65 6.70 22.41 -48.01
N LYS A 66 5.95 22.07 -49.06
CA LYS A 66 6.28 22.41 -50.47
C LYS A 66 6.53 23.90 -50.70
N ARG A 67 5.75 24.75 -50.02
CA ARG A 67 5.90 26.22 -50.06
C ARG A 67 7.31 26.71 -49.73
N PHE A 68 8.06 25.98 -48.91
CA PHE A 68 9.45 26.33 -48.62
C PHE A 68 10.36 26.03 -49.80
N PHE A 69 10.13 24.91 -50.51
CA PHE A 69 10.85 24.59 -51.75
C PHE A 69 10.50 25.57 -52.87
N ASP A 70 9.22 25.93 -53.03
CA ASP A 70 8.79 26.91 -54.03
C ASP A 70 9.55 28.24 -53.84
N ARG A 71 9.68 28.72 -52.58
CA ARG A 71 10.50 29.92 -52.28
C ARG A 71 11.98 29.77 -52.63
N VAL A 72 12.58 28.58 -52.43
CA VAL A 72 13.98 28.33 -52.81
C VAL A 72 14.13 28.32 -54.34
N VAL A 73 13.21 27.67 -55.05
CA VAL A 73 13.23 27.57 -56.52
C VAL A 73 12.94 28.91 -57.18
N ASP A 74 11.96 29.68 -56.66
CA ASP A 74 11.55 30.98 -57.18
C ASP A 74 12.57 32.10 -56.90
N SER A 75 13.54 31.88 -56.02
CA SER A 75 14.47 32.93 -55.57
C SER A 75 15.52 33.37 -56.61
N ASP A 76 15.62 32.72 -57.78
CA ASP A 76 16.61 32.95 -58.86
C ASP A 76 18.10 33.06 -58.40
N THR A 77 18.38 32.85 -57.11
CA THR A 77 19.64 33.10 -56.42
C THR A 77 20.00 31.91 -55.52
N GLN A 78 21.29 31.66 -55.32
CA GLN A 78 21.72 30.57 -54.44
C GLN A 78 21.44 30.94 -52.98
N CYS A 79 20.43 30.31 -52.38
CA CYS A 79 20.11 30.43 -50.95
C CYS A 79 20.93 29.42 -50.12
N ARG A 80 21.25 29.76 -48.86
CA ARG A 80 21.74 28.79 -47.87
C ARG A 80 20.59 28.34 -46.97
N CYS A 81 20.43 27.02 -46.86
CA CYS A 81 19.39 26.43 -46.02
C CYS A 81 19.97 25.58 -44.90
N PHE A 82 19.48 25.79 -43.68
CA PHE A 82 19.76 24.94 -42.54
C PHE A 82 18.45 24.44 -41.94
N MET A 83 18.47 23.30 -41.26
CA MET A 83 17.27 22.74 -40.65
C MET A 83 17.60 21.97 -39.38
N GLY A 84 16.59 21.81 -38.52
CA GLY A 84 16.71 21.05 -37.29
C GLY A 84 15.35 20.78 -36.65
N LEU A 85 15.39 20.10 -35.51
CA LEU A 85 14.21 19.68 -34.76
C LEU A 85 14.10 20.49 -33.46
N LEU A 86 12.88 20.78 -33.03
CA LEU A 86 12.52 21.37 -31.73
C LEU A 86 11.49 20.45 -31.05
N PRO A 87 11.90 19.22 -30.68
CA PRO A 87 10.97 18.18 -30.18
C PRO A 87 10.22 18.59 -28.92
N GLU A 88 10.79 19.43 -28.07
CA GLU A 88 10.18 19.93 -26.82
C GLU A 88 8.86 20.67 -27.04
N ILE A 89 8.69 21.23 -28.25
CA ILE A 89 7.48 21.97 -28.66
C ILE A 89 6.77 21.32 -29.86
N GLY A 90 7.17 20.10 -30.25
CA GLY A 90 6.55 19.37 -31.37
C GLY A 90 6.74 20.06 -32.72
N ARG A 91 7.86 20.76 -32.94
CA ARG A 91 8.12 21.52 -34.17
C ARG A 91 9.46 21.18 -34.80
N ALA A 92 9.63 21.59 -36.06
CA ALA A 92 10.91 21.61 -36.74
C ALA A 92 11.17 23.01 -37.30
N TRP A 93 12.43 23.31 -37.59
CA TRP A 93 12.86 24.61 -38.09
C TRP A 93 13.66 24.49 -39.38
N LEU A 94 13.51 25.50 -40.24
CA LEU A 94 14.19 25.66 -41.51
C LEU A 94 14.59 27.13 -41.64
N THR A 95 15.83 27.40 -42.01
CA THR A 95 16.24 28.73 -42.42
C THR A 95 16.43 28.77 -43.93
N ILE A 96 16.04 29.87 -44.55
CA ILE A 96 16.39 30.21 -45.93
C ILE A 96 17.06 31.58 -45.83
N ASP A 97 18.39 31.58 -45.91
CA ASP A 97 19.25 32.71 -45.59
C ASP A 97 18.95 33.31 -44.20
N CYS A 98 18.33 34.49 -44.16
CA CYS A 98 18.05 35.24 -42.93
C CYS A 98 16.65 34.98 -42.34
N ASN A 99 15.78 34.31 -43.09
CA ASN A 99 14.41 34.02 -42.64
C ASN A 99 14.37 32.66 -41.95
N LEU A 100 13.72 32.61 -40.78
CA LEU A 100 13.48 31.39 -40.02
C LEU A 100 12.02 30.99 -40.11
N TYR A 101 11.78 29.73 -40.45
CA TYR A 101 10.48 29.09 -40.45
C TYR A 101 10.44 28.01 -39.38
N ILE A 102 9.42 28.03 -38.53
CA ILE A 102 9.17 27.00 -37.53
C ILE A 102 7.81 26.39 -37.81
N TRP A 103 7.75 25.15 -38.29
CA TRP A 103 6.49 24.50 -38.63
C TRP A 103 6.13 23.40 -37.65
N ASN A 104 4.83 23.17 -37.51
CA ASN A 104 4.27 22.15 -36.66
C ASN A 104 4.45 20.76 -37.29
N LEU A 105 4.89 19.79 -36.49
CA LEU A 105 5.03 18.40 -36.91
C LEU A 105 3.71 17.62 -36.90
N THR A 106 2.56 18.25 -36.68
CA THR A 106 1.25 17.60 -36.82
C THR A 106 0.37 18.27 -37.86
N ASP A 107 0.60 19.55 -38.15
CA ASP A 107 -0.15 20.32 -39.14
C ASP A 107 0.82 21.12 -40.01
N GLU A 108 0.96 20.70 -41.26
CA GLU A 108 1.85 21.35 -42.22
C GLU A 108 1.48 22.81 -42.49
N ASN A 109 0.23 23.23 -42.22
CA ASN A 109 -0.22 24.61 -42.43
C ASN A 109 0.16 25.56 -41.29
N ASP A 110 0.34 25.05 -40.08
CA ASP A 110 0.74 25.81 -38.90
C ASP A 110 2.26 26.03 -38.90
N TYR A 111 2.66 27.24 -39.27
CA TYR A 111 4.05 27.68 -39.24
C TYR A 111 4.17 29.12 -38.74
N TYR A 112 5.31 29.40 -38.14
CA TYR A 112 5.73 30.72 -37.73
C TYR A 112 6.89 31.18 -38.64
N GLU A 113 6.83 32.42 -39.11
CA GLU A 113 7.87 33.05 -39.93
C GLU A 113 8.51 34.19 -39.11
N TYR A 114 9.83 34.16 -39.00
CA TYR A 114 10.65 35.18 -38.36
C TYR A 114 11.63 35.76 -39.40
N SER A 115 11.42 37.02 -39.77
CA SER A 115 12.12 37.70 -40.87
C SER A 115 12.76 39.02 -40.44
N ASP A 116 13.07 39.17 -39.14
CA ASP A 116 13.63 40.41 -38.57
C ASP A 116 15.17 40.48 -38.67
N GLN A 117 15.81 39.52 -39.34
CA GLN A 117 17.27 39.45 -39.45
C GLN A 117 17.74 39.84 -40.85
N ASP A 118 18.83 40.61 -40.90
CA ASP A 118 19.52 40.94 -42.16
C ASP A 118 20.65 39.94 -42.48
N GLN A 119 20.95 39.04 -41.55
CA GLN A 119 22.04 38.09 -41.63
C GLN A 119 21.55 36.65 -41.69
N ILE A 120 22.32 35.80 -42.37
CA ILE A 120 22.01 34.37 -42.48
C ILE A 120 21.95 33.75 -41.08
N ILE A 121 20.87 33.05 -40.79
CA ILE A 121 20.70 32.29 -39.55
C ILE A 121 21.28 30.89 -39.78
N VAL A 122 22.34 30.58 -39.03
CA VAL A 122 23.12 29.34 -39.18
C VAL A 122 22.72 28.25 -38.20
N LYS A 123 22.24 28.61 -37.01
CA LYS A 123 21.87 27.66 -35.96
C LYS A 123 20.70 28.18 -35.15
N VAL A 124 19.77 27.28 -34.83
CA VAL A 124 18.62 27.53 -33.97
C VAL A 124 18.51 26.39 -32.97
N GLU A 125 18.35 26.73 -31.69
CA GLU A 125 18.24 25.77 -30.60
C GLU A 125 17.24 26.26 -29.54
N LEU A 126 16.49 25.35 -28.93
CA LEU A 126 15.56 25.67 -27.85
C LEU A 126 16.18 25.28 -26.50
N VAL A 127 16.15 26.20 -25.53
CA VAL A 127 16.72 25.99 -24.21
C VAL A 127 15.77 26.45 -23.11
N LYS A 128 15.96 25.99 -21.88
CA LYS A 128 15.19 26.47 -20.72
C LYS A 128 15.68 27.87 -20.30
N PRO A 129 14.78 28.77 -19.88
CA PRO A 129 15.16 30.07 -19.35
C PRO A 129 15.77 29.95 -17.96
N LYS A 130 16.65 30.89 -17.59
CA LYS A 130 17.04 31.11 -16.20
C LYS A 130 15.81 31.48 -15.36
N PRO A 131 15.67 30.94 -14.14
CA PRO A 131 14.66 31.40 -13.19
C PRO A 131 14.72 32.92 -12.99
N ASP A 132 13.55 33.54 -12.81
CA ASP A 132 13.38 34.98 -12.52
C ASP A 132 13.87 35.98 -13.60
N VAL A 133 14.26 35.49 -14.79
CA VAL A 133 14.67 36.36 -15.91
C VAL A 133 13.46 36.78 -16.77
N PHE A 134 12.56 35.85 -17.06
CA PHE A 134 11.33 36.08 -17.83
C PHE A 134 10.10 35.80 -16.95
N GLY A 135 8.91 36.21 -17.40
CA GLY A 135 7.67 35.90 -16.68
C GLY A 135 7.30 34.42 -16.76
N ASP A 136 6.53 33.92 -15.80
CA ASP A 136 6.21 32.48 -15.60
C ASP A 136 5.57 31.77 -16.82
N HIS A 137 5.01 32.52 -17.76
CA HIS A 137 4.42 32.02 -19.00
C HIS A 137 5.47 31.64 -20.06
N ILE A 138 6.70 32.16 -19.96
CA ILE A 138 7.81 31.80 -20.84
C ILE A 138 8.47 30.52 -20.32
N LYS A 139 8.29 29.41 -21.05
CA LYS A 139 8.85 28.11 -20.68
C LYS A 139 10.15 27.78 -21.40
N HIS A 140 10.42 28.44 -22.53
CA HIS A 140 11.61 28.21 -23.34
C HIS A 140 12.18 29.52 -23.91
N VAL A 141 13.45 29.47 -24.29
CA VAL A 141 14.17 30.52 -25.00
C VAL A 141 14.68 29.91 -26.30
N LEU A 142 14.41 30.57 -27.43
CA LEU A 142 14.94 30.21 -28.74
C LEU A 142 16.23 30.99 -28.96
N VAL A 143 17.34 30.28 -29.11
CA VAL A 143 18.66 30.86 -29.36
C VAL A 143 18.92 30.83 -30.86
N LEU A 144 19.11 32.01 -31.46
CA LEU A 144 19.44 32.18 -32.87
C LEU A 144 20.91 32.59 -33.00
N SER A 145 21.68 31.88 -33.81
CA SER A 145 23.04 32.29 -34.18
C SER A 145 23.10 32.74 -35.63
N THR A 146 23.75 33.87 -35.84
CA THR A 146 24.23 34.37 -37.13
C THR A 146 25.76 34.45 -37.10
N PRO A 147 26.46 34.70 -38.21
CA PRO A 147 27.90 34.92 -38.20
C PRO A 147 28.37 36.09 -37.34
N LEU A 148 27.56 37.16 -37.18
CA LEU A 148 27.98 38.36 -36.43
C LEU A 148 27.31 38.52 -35.07
N GLN A 149 26.21 37.82 -34.78
CA GLN A 149 25.51 37.95 -33.50
C GLN A 149 24.74 36.69 -33.07
N VAL A 150 24.53 36.57 -31.76
CA VAL A 150 23.65 35.58 -31.11
C VAL A 150 22.48 36.30 -30.44
N ILE A 151 21.26 35.83 -30.69
CA ILE A 151 20.01 36.50 -30.31
C ILE A 151 19.15 35.54 -29.50
N LEU A 152 18.52 36.04 -28.44
CA LEU A 152 17.57 35.27 -27.62
C LEU A 152 16.14 35.74 -27.88
N LEU A 153 15.24 34.82 -28.23
CA LEU A 153 13.80 35.07 -28.30
C LEU A 153 13.08 34.28 -27.21
N ALA A 154 12.12 34.89 -26.53
CA ALA A 154 11.32 34.20 -25.52
C ALA A 154 10.17 33.44 -26.18
N VAL A 155 9.89 32.21 -25.74
CA VAL A 155 8.86 31.34 -26.32
C VAL A 155 7.78 31.05 -25.27
N SER A 156 6.54 31.44 -25.59
CA SER A 156 5.35 31.01 -24.87
C SER A 156 4.63 29.92 -25.66
N ILE A 157 4.05 28.97 -24.94
CA ILE A 157 3.23 27.89 -25.49
C ILE A 157 1.84 28.04 -24.90
N ASN A 158 0.85 28.32 -25.74
CA ASN A 158 -0.54 28.42 -25.30
C ASN A 158 -1.18 27.03 -25.40
N GLN A 159 -1.21 26.33 -24.27
CA GLN A 159 -1.86 25.02 -24.16
C GLN A 159 -3.37 25.19 -24.07
N THR A 160 -4.08 24.79 -25.13
CA THR A 160 -5.55 24.75 -25.13
C THR A 160 -6.05 23.45 -24.52
N SER A 161 -6.97 23.52 -23.56
CA SER A 161 -7.44 22.39 -22.74
C SER A 161 -8.29 21.34 -23.49
N SER A 162 -8.48 21.48 -24.81
CA SER A 162 -9.24 20.52 -25.61
C SER A 162 -8.33 19.54 -26.32
N LYS A 163 -8.66 18.23 -26.25
CA LYS A 163 -7.97 17.12 -26.93
C LYS A 163 -7.92 17.23 -28.47
N THR A 164 -8.47 18.30 -29.04
CA THR A 164 -8.66 18.51 -30.48
C THR A 164 -8.00 19.80 -31.00
N SER A 165 -7.41 20.65 -30.15
CA SER A 165 -6.78 21.90 -30.58
C SER A 165 -5.26 21.90 -30.33
N LEU A 166 -4.51 22.26 -31.37
CA LEU A 166 -3.04 22.26 -31.38
C LEU A 166 -2.45 23.33 -30.47
N ASP A 167 -1.33 23.01 -29.81
CA ASP A 167 -0.55 23.98 -29.04
C ASP A 167 0.02 25.05 -29.98
N THR A 168 -0.36 26.31 -29.76
CA THR A 168 0.15 27.45 -30.53
C THR A 168 1.36 28.05 -29.82
N ILE A 169 2.39 28.39 -30.59
CA ILE A 169 3.59 29.05 -30.07
C ILE A 169 3.51 30.57 -30.30
N SER A 170 4.10 31.34 -29.40
CA SER A 170 4.28 32.78 -29.56
C SER A 170 5.73 33.14 -29.24
N LEU A 171 6.41 33.81 -30.18
CA LEU A 171 7.76 34.31 -30.00
C LEU A 171 7.72 35.79 -29.59
N PHE A 172 8.54 36.16 -28.61
CA PHE A 172 8.67 37.52 -28.12
C PHE A 172 10.12 37.98 -28.22
N ALA A 173 10.35 39.14 -28.83
CA ALA A 173 11.66 39.78 -28.86
C ALA A 173 12.09 40.17 -27.44
N THR A 174 13.31 39.81 -27.04
CA THR A 174 13.84 40.08 -25.70
C THR A 174 14.77 41.30 -25.65
N ASN A 175 15.15 41.83 -26.82
CA ASN A 175 16.24 42.80 -27.02
C ASN A 175 17.62 42.30 -26.52
N MET A 176 17.79 41.01 -26.27
CA MET A 176 19.07 40.41 -25.90
C MET A 176 19.79 39.90 -27.16
N SER A 177 20.74 40.71 -27.66
CA SER A 177 21.66 40.34 -28.74
C SER A 177 23.11 40.54 -28.29
N MET A 178 23.99 39.63 -28.70
CA MET A 178 25.41 39.66 -28.37
C MET A 178 26.25 39.50 -29.64
N PRO A 179 27.32 40.29 -29.83
CA PRO A 179 28.21 40.12 -30.96
C PRO A 179 28.92 38.76 -30.89
N ALA A 180 29.00 38.08 -32.04
CA ALA A 180 29.72 36.84 -32.25
C ALA A 180 31.09 37.06 -32.92
N ASP A 181 31.36 38.26 -33.45
CA ASP A 181 32.67 38.65 -34.02
C ASP A 181 33.23 37.66 -35.08
N ASP A 182 32.41 37.33 -36.09
CA ASP A 182 32.69 36.34 -37.15
C ASP A 182 32.82 34.87 -36.67
N GLU A 183 32.55 34.59 -35.39
CA GLU A 183 32.50 33.24 -34.86
C GLU A 183 31.13 32.59 -35.13
N GLN A 184 31.09 31.67 -36.10
CA GLN A 184 29.89 30.89 -36.38
C GLN A 184 29.66 29.82 -35.29
N MET A 185 28.52 29.85 -34.58
CA MET A 185 28.18 28.82 -33.59
C MET A 185 27.68 27.54 -34.27
N GLU A 186 28.27 26.39 -33.94
CA GLU A 186 28.00 25.08 -34.54
C GLU A 186 27.12 24.19 -33.64
N GLN A 187 27.31 24.29 -32.32
CA GLN A 187 26.50 23.60 -31.31
C GLN A 187 26.06 24.58 -30.23
N ILE A 188 24.81 24.45 -29.79
CA ILE A 188 24.18 25.22 -28.70
C ILE A 188 23.53 24.20 -27.76
N GLY A 189 23.49 24.48 -26.46
CA GLY A 189 22.85 23.61 -25.48
C GLY A 189 22.61 24.34 -24.16
N GLY A 190 21.53 23.98 -23.47
CA GLY A 190 21.10 24.62 -22.23
C GLY A 190 21.06 23.68 -21.03
N THR A 191 21.33 24.21 -19.84
CA THR A 191 21.08 23.50 -18.57
C THR A 191 19.63 23.69 -18.13
N ASP A 192 19.15 22.83 -17.23
CA ASP A 192 17.80 22.94 -16.67
C ASP A 192 17.57 24.20 -15.84
N ASP A 193 18.65 24.78 -15.29
CA ASP A 193 18.68 26.09 -14.60
C ASP A 193 18.92 27.27 -15.55
N GLY A 194 18.96 27.03 -16.87
CA GLY A 194 18.94 28.04 -17.91
C GLY A 194 20.28 28.63 -18.32
N ARG A 195 21.41 28.03 -17.93
CA ARG A 195 22.73 28.41 -18.47
C ARG A 195 22.83 27.91 -19.91
N ILE A 196 23.40 28.71 -20.80
CA ILE A 196 23.48 28.39 -22.23
C ILE A 196 24.94 28.32 -22.63
N PHE A 197 25.34 27.19 -23.22
CA PHE A 197 26.69 26.93 -23.72
C PHE A 197 26.68 26.77 -25.23
N MET A 198 27.78 27.16 -25.87
CA MET A 198 27.93 27.09 -27.32
C MET A 198 29.36 26.68 -27.70
N ILE A 199 29.50 26.00 -28.84
CA ILE A 199 30.80 25.80 -29.50
C ILE A 199 30.78 26.58 -30.80
N GLY A 200 31.77 27.46 -30.94
CA GLY A 200 32.03 28.13 -32.20
C GLY A 200 32.88 27.30 -33.16
N LYS A 201 32.88 27.66 -34.44
CA LYS A 201 33.64 26.99 -35.50
C LYS A 201 35.14 26.89 -35.22
N SER A 202 35.71 27.83 -34.45
CA SER A 202 37.10 27.79 -33.96
C SER A 202 37.38 26.64 -32.99
N GLY A 203 36.34 25.99 -32.45
CA GLY A 203 36.41 25.03 -31.35
C GLY A 203 36.46 25.69 -29.97
N SER A 204 36.26 27.01 -29.87
CA SER A 204 36.13 27.69 -28.59
C SER A 204 34.76 27.47 -27.98
N ILE A 205 34.71 27.30 -26.66
CA ILE A 205 33.48 27.16 -25.87
C ILE A 205 33.08 28.53 -25.34
N TYR A 206 31.81 28.85 -25.50
CA TYR A 206 31.22 30.09 -25.01
C TYR A 206 30.08 29.80 -24.03
N GLU A 207 29.85 30.71 -23.10
CA GLU A 207 28.68 30.73 -22.22
C GLU A 207 27.96 32.07 -22.34
N ILE A 208 26.63 32.01 -22.44
CA ILE A 208 25.80 33.21 -22.47
C ILE A 208 25.42 33.61 -21.04
N ASP A 209 25.84 34.81 -20.65
CA ASP A 209 25.46 35.41 -19.38
C ASP A 209 24.39 36.48 -19.64
N TYR A 210 23.13 36.16 -19.33
CA TYR A 210 21.96 37.01 -19.50
C TYR A 210 21.18 37.17 -18.20
N ASN A 211 20.60 38.35 -17.98
CA ASN A 211 19.91 38.75 -16.74
C ASN A 211 18.64 39.56 -17.04
N ASN A 212 17.76 39.69 -16.04
CA ASN A 212 16.54 40.50 -16.16
C ASN A 212 16.89 41.99 -16.36
N PRO A 213 16.40 42.64 -17.45
CA PRO A 213 16.71 44.03 -17.77
C PRO A 213 16.19 45.05 -16.75
N MET A 214 15.26 44.69 -15.84
CA MET A 214 14.78 45.59 -14.78
C MET A 214 15.78 45.84 -13.65
N LYS A 215 16.93 45.14 -13.63
CA LYS A 215 18.01 45.40 -12.66
C LYS A 215 18.87 46.58 -13.13
N TRP A 216 18.67 47.75 -12.51
CA TRP A 216 19.28 49.05 -12.85
C TRP A 216 20.82 49.04 -13.07
N PHE A 217 21.56 48.11 -12.47
CA PHE A 217 23.04 48.09 -12.53
C PHE A 217 23.65 46.91 -13.32
N SER A 218 22.87 46.06 -14.00
CA SER A 218 23.42 44.90 -14.76
C SER A 218 23.37 45.11 -16.27
N ARG A 219 24.47 44.76 -16.98
CA ARG A 219 24.45 44.56 -18.45
C ARG A 219 23.40 43.50 -18.80
N GLN A 220 22.62 43.73 -19.87
CA GLN A 220 21.47 42.89 -20.25
C GLN A 220 21.90 41.45 -20.63
N CYS A 221 22.92 41.31 -21.50
CA CYS A 221 23.49 40.03 -21.91
C CYS A 221 24.94 40.17 -22.40
N ARG A 222 25.76 39.11 -22.30
CA ARG A 222 27.12 39.03 -22.86
C ARG A 222 27.50 37.60 -23.24
N LEU A 223 28.38 37.49 -24.24
CA LEU A 223 29.01 36.24 -24.64
C LEU A 223 30.37 36.07 -23.95
N VAL A 224 30.55 35.01 -23.15
CA VAL A 224 31.77 34.76 -22.37
C VAL A 224 32.54 33.59 -22.96
N ASN A 225 33.76 33.81 -23.46
CA ASN A 225 34.63 32.73 -23.93
C ASN A 225 35.23 31.97 -22.72
N ARG A 226 34.92 30.68 -22.61
CA ARG A 226 35.37 29.78 -21.54
C ARG A 226 36.65 29.00 -21.90
N SER A 227 37.01 28.93 -23.18
CA SER A 227 38.25 28.32 -23.64
C SER A 227 39.49 29.20 -23.39
N GLU A 228 39.31 30.48 -23.09
CA GLU A 228 40.42 31.36 -22.73
C GLU A 228 40.63 31.39 -21.21
N SER A 229 41.83 30.99 -20.76
CA SER A 229 42.27 31.27 -19.39
C SER A 229 42.30 32.78 -19.15
N ALA A 230 41.76 33.23 -18.02
CA ALA A 230 41.77 34.64 -17.63
C ALA A 230 43.20 35.22 -17.63
N LEU A 231 44.22 34.41 -17.34
CA LEU A 231 45.63 34.82 -17.39
C LEU A 231 46.19 34.91 -18.82
N MET A 232 45.70 34.09 -19.74
CA MET A 232 46.11 34.10 -21.16
C MET A 232 45.60 35.34 -21.91
N SER A 233 44.58 36.03 -21.39
CA SER A 233 44.09 37.30 -21.94
C SER A 233 45.04 38.48 -21.70
N TYR A 234 45.99 38.36 -20.76
CA TYR A 234 46.98 39.38 -20.43
C TYR A 234 48.34 39.20 -21.15
N LEU A 235 48.50 38.13 -21.96
CA LEU A 235 49.74 37.89 -22.71
C LEU A 235 49.73 38.62 -24.06
N PRO A 236 50.86 39.21 -24.48
CA PRO A 236 51.00 39.80 -25.81
C PRO A 236 50.71 38.77 -26.94
N PRO A 237 50.11 39.17 -28.08
CA PRO A 237 49.71 38.26 -29.16
C PRO A 237 50.83 37.32 -29.66
N HIS A 238 52.06 37.85 -29.73
CA HIS A 238 53.24 37.11 -30.15
C HIS A 238 53.59 35.97 -29.19
N VAL A 239 53.43 36.16 -27.88
CA VAL A 239 53.68 35.14 -26.85
C VAL A 239 52.56 34.10 -26.81
N ARG A 240 51.32 34.56 -27.04
CA ARG A 240 50.11 33.73 -27.12
C ARG A 240 50.15 32.70 -28.26
N TYR A 241 50.81 33.03 -29.37
CA TYR A 241 50.96 32.17 -30.55
C TYR A 241 51.94 31.00 -30.34
N PHE A 242 52.98 31.18 -29.50
CA PHE A 242 54.00 30.15 -29.25
C PHE A 242 53.66 29.16 -28.11
N MET A 243 52.70 29.48 -27.24
CA MET A 243 52.30 28.60 -26.14
C MET A 243 51.12 27.70 -26.55
N SER A 244 51.41 26.46 -26.93
CA SER A 244 50.48 25.32 -27.14
C SER A 244 49.27 25.57 -28.08
N ALA A 245 49.06 24.66 -29.04
CA ALA A 245 47.85 24.67 -29.84
C ALA A 245 46.61 24.54 -28.93
N LYS A 246 45.71 25.53 -28.96
CA LYS A 246 44.47 25.51 -28.17
C LYS A 246 43.66 24.25 -28.53
N PRO A 247 43.22 23.46 -27.54
CA PRO A 247 42.39 22.29 -27.83
C PRO A 247 41.04 22.77 -28.40
N GLN A 248 40.62 22.18 -29.51
CA GLN A 248 39.43 22.61 -30.26
C GLN A 248 38.25 21.69 -29.90
N ALA A 249 37.23 22.21 -29.24
CA ALA A 249 36.05 21.43 -28.90
C ALA A 249 35.30 20.98 -30.17
N ARG A 250 34.92 19.70 -30.21
CA ARG A 250 34.06 19.08 -31.23
C ARG A 250 32.61 19.22 -30.86
N SER A 251 32.28 18.76 -29.65
CA SER A 251 30.93 18.73 -29.12
C SER A 251 30.94 18.73 -27.60
N PHE A 252 29.78 18.97 -27.00
CA PHE A 252 29.56 18.79 -25.56
C PHE A 252 28.21 18.15 -25.24
N VAL A 253 28.08 17.59 -24.04
CA VAL A 253 26.80 17.18 -23.44
C VAL A 253 26.72 17.61 -21.98
N ILE A 254 25.50 17.88 -21.51
CA ILE A 254 25.21 18.42 -20.18
C ILE A 254 24.51 17.35 -19.34
N ASP A 255 25.10 17.00 -18.20
CA ASP A 255 24.48 16.22 -17.15
C ASP A 255 23.85 17.17 -16.13
N ASN A 256 22.54 17.42 -16.30
CA ASN A 256 21.77 18.31 -15.45
C ASN A 256 21.62 17.78 -14.01
N GLU A 257 21.57 16.46 -13.84
CA GLU A 257 21.36 15.82 -12.54
C GLU A 257 22.60 15.91 -11.64
N ARG A 258 23.78 15.93 -12.24
CA ARG A 258 25.09 16.01 -11.55
C ARG A 258 25.79 17.35 -11.73
N LYS A 259 25.21 18.26 -12.52
CA LYS A 259 25.75 19.59 -12.84
C LYS A 259 27.15 19.49 -13.44
N VAL A 260 27.29 18.66 -14.48
CA VAL A 260 28.55 18.42 -15.19
C VAL A 260 28.38 18.71 -16.68
N LEU A 261 29.35 19.37 -17.28
CA LEU A 261 29.50 19.54 -18.72
C LEU A 261 30.66 18.66 -19.20
N TYR A 262 30.40 17.77 -20.15
CA TYR A 262 31.43 16.96 -20.78
C TYR A 262 31.76 17.55 -22.15
N VAL A 263 33.05 17.76 -22.41
CA VAL A 263 33.54 18.36 -23.65
C VAL A 263 34.38 17.32 -24.40
N LEU A 264 34.03 17.03 -25.65
CA LEU A 264 34.81 16.19 -26.54
C LEU A 264 35.69 17.08 -27.44
N TYR A 265 37.00 16.81 -27.49
CA TYR A 265 37.95 17.57 -28.29
C TYR A 265 38.24 16.94 -29.66
N LYS A 266 38.33 17.77 -30.71
CA LYS A 266 38.71 17.38 -32.08
C LYS A 266 40.16 16.88 -32.12
N GLY A 267 40.42 15.91 -32.99
CA GLY A 267 41.76 15.39 -33.33
C GLY A 267 42.39 14.46 -32.29
N THR A 268 42.15 14.70 -31.00
CA THR A 268 42.66 13.85 -29.91
C THR A 268 41.60 12.91 -29.32
N ASP A 269 40.32 13.19 -29.56
CA ASP A 269 39.17 12.56 -28.90
C ASP A 269 39.24 12.58 -27.36
N ALA A 270 39.97 13.56 -26.81
CA ALA A 270 40.03 13.75 -25.37
C ALA A 270 38.69 14.23 -24.82
N ILE A 271 38.29 13.72 -23.65
CA ILE A 271 37.07 14.14 -22.96
C ILE A 271 37.44 14.91 -21.70
N GLU A 272 37.00 16.16 -21.62
CA GLU A 272 37.12 17.00 -20.42
C GLU A 272 35.82 16.99 -19.61
N VAL A 273 35.97 16.92 -18.29
CA VAL A 273 34.91 16.98 -17.29
C VAL A 273 34.95 18.36 -16.63
N VAL A 274 33.89 19.15 -16.84
CA VAL A 274 33.73 20.47 -16.25
C VAL A 274 32.60 20.44 -15.24
N TYR A 275 32.88 20.77 -13.99
CA TYR A 275 31.86 20.92 -12.96
C TYR A 275 31.22 22.30 -13.03
N LEU A 276 29.89 22.33 -13.05
CA LEU A 276 29.09 23.54 -13.23
C LEU A 276 28.64 24.19 -11.90
N GLY A 277 28.76 23.48 -10.77
CA GLY A 277 28.55 24.03 -9.43
C GLY A 277 27.20 24.76 -9.23
N ASP A 278 27.25 25.90 -8.53
CA ASP A 278 26.10 26.78 -8.26
C ASP A 278 25.71 27.58 -9.53
N PRO A 279 24.41 27.82 -9.79
CA PRO A 279 23.92 28.59 -10.94
C PRO A 279 24.53 29.99 -11.11
N THR A 280 24.99 30.60 -10.01
CA THR A 280 25.49 31.99 -10.02
C THR A 280 26.94 32.11 -10.47
N ASN A 281 27.80 31.13 -10.15
CA ASN A 281 29.12 30.95 -10.76
C ASN A 281 29.78 29.65 -10.27
N ASN A 282 30.10 28.74 -11.21
CA ASN A 282 31.39 28.02 -11.29
C ASN A 282 31.46 27.17 -12.58
N TYR A 283 32.28 27.60 -13.55
CA TYR A 283 32.77 26.73 -14.64
C TYR A 283 34.16 26.24 -14.24
N LYS A 284 34.29 25.00 -13.77
CA LYS A 284 35.55 24.46 -13.25
C LYS A 284 35.94 23.18 -13.98
N SER A 285 36.98 23.26 -14.81
CA SER A 285 37.65 22.08 -15.37
C SER A 285 38.20 21.21 -14.25
N VAL A 286 37.81 19.93 -14.22
CA VAL A 286 38.18 18.96 -13.18
C VAL A 286 39.22 17.97 -13.68
N PHE A 287 38.99 17.37 -14.85
CA PHE A 287 39.84 16.33 -15.40
C PHE A 287 39.68 16.23 -16.91
N THR A 288 40.76 15.92 -17.64
CA THR A 288 40.73 15.66 -19.08
C THR A 288 41.40 14.32 -19.37
N LEU A 289 40.63 13.38 -19.93
CA LEU A 289 41.10 12.05 -20.29
C LEU A 289 41.54 12.02 -21.76
N THR A 290 42.84 11.80 -22.01
CA THR A 290 43.43 11.79 -23.36
C THR A 290 43.80 10.39 -23.86
N THR A 291 43.79 9.37 -22.98
CA THR A 291 44.27 8.00 -23.29
C THR A 291 43.16 7.04 -23.72
N ILE A 292 41.99 7.55 -24.11
CA ILE A 292 40.77 6.75 -24.32
C ILE A 292 40.98 5.59 -25.30
N LYS A 293 41.64 5.85 -26.44
CA LYS A 293 41.89 4.83 -27.46
C LYS A 293 42.79 3.72 -26.94
N ASP A 294 43.87 4.06 -26.23
CA ASP A 294 44.78 3.10 -25.64
C ASP A 294 44.10 2.27 -24.54
N ASP A 295 43.26 2.91 -23.72
CA ASP A 295 42.47 2.25 -22.67
C ASP A 295 41.46 1.27 -23.27
N ALA A 296 40.75 1.69 -24.32
CA ALA A 296 39.77 0.85 -25.01
C ALA A 296 40.45 -0.34 -25.72
N MET A 297 41.53 -0.10 -26.45
CA MET A 297 42.33 -1.16 -27.08
C MET A 297 42.86 -2.15 -26.05
N ARG A 298 43.37 -1.66 -24.90
CA ARG A 298 43.82 -2.51 -23.79
C ARG A 298 42.70 -3.40 -23.25
N SER A 299 41.51 -2.84 -23.06
CA SER A 299 40.34 -3.57 -22.60
C SER A 299 39.93 -4.69 -23.57
N CYS A 300 40.01 -4.44 -24.88
CA CYS A 300 39.63 -5.41 -25.91
C CYS A 300 40.71 -6.43 -26.29
N ARG A 301 41.94 -6.38 -25.73
CA ARG A 301 43.07 -7.25 -26.15
C ARG A 301 42.82 -8.74 -26.13
N GLN A 302 41.97 -9.22 -25.22
CA GLN A 302 41.67 -10.64 -25.07
C GLN A 302 40.52 -11.12 -25.97
N GLN A 303 39.92 -10.22 -26.76
CA GLN A 303 38.83 -10.55 -27.66
C GLN A 303 39.35 -11.12 -28.99
N SER A 304 38.56 -11.99 -29.61
CA SER A 304 38.91 -12.64 -30.90
C SER A 304 38.77 -11.71 -32.12
N ARG A 305 38.15 -10.53 -31.95
CA ARG A 305 37.90 -9.58 -33.04
C ARG A 305 39.14 -8.75 -33.37
N ILE A 306 39.32 -8.48 -34.66
CA ILE A 306 40.36 -7.58 -35.16
C ILE A 306 39.83 -6.14 -35.09
N PHE A 307 40.60 -5.26 -34.47
CA PHE A 307 40.33 -3.82 -34.41
C PHE A 307 41.62 -3.02 -34.56
N THR A 308 41.49 -1.80 -35.06
CA THR A 308 42.56 -0.81 -35.21
C THR A 308 42.31 0.41 -34.34
N SER A 309 43.33 1.23 -34.10
CA SER A 309 43.18 2.43 -33.27
C SER A 309 42.10 3.39 -33.77
N SER A 310 41.89 3.49 -35.09
CA SER A 310 40.87 4.35 -35.69
C SER A 310 39.45 3.85 -35.43
N ASP A 311 39.27 2.57 -35.09
CA ASP A 311 37.94 2.04 -34.75
C ASP A 311 37.40 2.65 -33.46
N PHE A 312 38.30 3.21 -32.63
CA PHE A 312 37.99 3.88 -31.37
C PHE A 312 37.92 5.41 -31.50
N ASP A 313 37.95 5.98 -32.71
CA ASP A 313 37.69 7.40 -32.91
C ASP A 313 36.27 7.73 -32.45
N ILE A 314 36.11 8.73 -31.59
CA ILE A 314 34.82 9.02 -30.94
C ILE A 314 33.94 9.85 -31.87
N GLU A 315 32.74 9.36 -32.17
CA GLU A 315 31.75 10.10 -32.94
C GLU A 315 30.92 11.02 -32.03
N SER A 316 30.42 10.48 -30.92
CA SER A 316 29.50 11.17 -30.02
C SER A 316 29.67 10.74 -28.57
N ILE A 317 29.13 11.56 -27.66
CA ILE A 317 29.08 11.28 -26.23
C ILE A 317 27.65 11.49 -25.72
N HIS A 318 27.24 10.70 -24.74
CA HIS A 318 25.88 10.65 -24.19
C HIS A 318 25.92 10.54 -22.67
N VAL A 319 25.06 11.27 -21.98
CA VAL A 319 24.95 11.22 -20.50
C VAL A 319 24.18 9.98 -20.08
N ILE A 320 24.62 9.33 -19.00
CA ILE A 320 23.88 8.25 -18.35
C ILE A 320 23.16 8.83 -17.12
N SER A 321 21.83 8.72 -17.09
CA SER A 321 21.02 9.27 -16.00
C SER A 321 21.25 8.52 -14.69
N LYS A 322 20.94 9.13 -13.54
CA LYS A 322 20.99 8.47 -12.22
C LYS A 322 19.96 7.35 -12.09
N VAL A 323 18.87 7.41 -12.86
CA VAL A 323 17.85 6.36 -12.91
C VAL A 323 18.44 5.10 -13.53
N GLU A 324 19.28 5.25 -14.56
CA GLU A 324 19.95 4.13 -15.23
C GLU A 324 21.19 3.63 -14.46
N SER A 325 22.04 4.55 -13.98
CA SER A 325 23.20 4.19 -13.17
C SER A 325 23.65 5.28 -12.20
N LYS A 326 23.91 4.88 -10.96
CA LYS A 326 24.60 5.73 -9.97
C LYS A 326 26.13 5.74 -10.15
N ARG A 327 26.67 4.82 -10.97
CA ARG A 327 28.12 4.54 -11.06
C ARG A 327 28.70 4.85 -12.44
N ILE A 328 27.92 4.68 -13.50
CA ILE A 328 28.27 5.09 -14.86
C ILE A 328 27.65 6.46 -15.11
N HIS A 329 28.42 7.35 -15.73
CA HIS A 329 28.09 8.76 -15.84
C HIS A 329 28.03 9.25 -17.29
N LEU A 330 28.85 8.66 -18.16
CA LEU A 330 28.98 9.05 -19.56
C LEU A 330 29.20 7.80 -20.41
N MET A 331 28.66 7.79 -21.63
CA MET A 331 28.98 6.83 -22.66
C MET A 331 29.51 7.56 -23.90
N ALA A 332 30.59 7.07 -24.50
CA ALA A 332 31.05 7.53 -25.82
C ALA A 332 30.79 6.45 -26.87
N ILE A 333 30.32 6.86 -28.06
CA ILE A 333 30.12 5.98 -29.21
C ILE A 333 31.18 6.30 -30.24
N THR A 334 31.88 5.26 -30.71
CA THR A 334 32.94 5.42 -31.71
C THR A 334 32.37 5.38 -33.13
N ILE A 335 33.15 5.85 -34.11
CA ILE A 335 32.75 5.84 -35.53
C ILE A 335 32.43 4.43 -36.04
N THR A 336 32.94 3.37 -35.41
CA THR A 336 32.64 1.97 -35.76
C THR A 336 31.66 1.28 -34.79
N GLY A 337 31.11 2.03 -33.82
CA GLY A 337 30.02 1.57 -32.95
C GLY A 337 30.44 0.87 -31.67
N PHE A 338 31.70 1.00 -31.25
CA PHE A 338 32.07 0.65 -29.88
C PHE A 338 31.43 1.65 -28.92
N ARG A 339 30.88 1.13 -27.82
CA ARG A 339 30.31 1.93 -26.74
C ARG A 339 31.20 1.85 -25.52
N LEU A 340 31.79 2.99 -25.16
CA LEU A 340 32.76 3.14 -24.09
C LEU A 340 32.05 3.77 -22.88
N TYR A 341 32.00 3.08 -21.75
CA TYR A 341 31.29 3.55 -20.55
C TYR A 341 32.27 4.09 -19.51
N PHE A 342 32.02 5.30 -19.04
CA PHE A 342 32.91 6.03 -18.14
C PHE A 342 32.27 6.35 -16.80
N SER A 343 33.11 6.45 -15.78
CA SER A 343 32.76 7.03 -14.49
C SER A 343 33.61 8.25 -14.20
N HIS A 344 33.02 9.30 -13.64
CA HIS A 344 33.76 10.47 -13.17
C HIS A 344 34.18 10.41 -11.68
N HIS A 345 33.92 9.28 -11.03
CA HIS A 345 34.43 8.93 -9.71
C HIS A 345 35.38 7.74 -9.81
N ARG A 346 36.45 7.78 -9.02
CA ARG A 346 37.44 6.71 -8.94
C ARG A 346 36.81 5.43 -8.41
N ASP A 347 37.30 4.30 -8.92
CA ASP A 347 36.94 2.97 -8.43
C ASP A 347 35.43 2.62 -8.51
N SER A 348 34.65 3.38 -9.28
CA SER A 348 33.22 3.16 -9.45
C SER A 348 32.86 1.85 -10.13
N PHE A 349 33.79 1.13 -10.76
CA PHE A 349 33.51 -0.19 -11.36
C PHE A 349 33.92 -1.36 -10.44
N ARG A 350 34.49 -1.11 -9.26
CA ARG A 350 34.91 -2.18 -8.34
C ARG A 350 33.69 -2.87 -7.70
N PRO A 351 33.67 -4.21 -7.56
CA PRO A 351 32.53 -4.96 -7.01
C PRO A 351 32.11 -4.58 -5.57
N MET A 352 32.97 -3.89 -4.82
CA MET A 352 32.77 -3.54 -3.39
C MET A 352 32.70 -2.02 -3.13
N SER A 353 32.55 -1.19 -4.17
CA SER A 353 32.51 0.27 -4.02
C SER A 353 31.13 0.72 -3.49
N ASN A 354 31.12 1.54 -2.43
CA ASN A 354 29.90 2.03 -1.79
C ASN A 354 29.31 3.20 -2.58
N SER A 355 28.27 2.95 -3.39
CA SER A 355 27.65 3.94 -4.28
C SER A 355 26.73 4.94 -3.58
N ASN A 356 26.34 4.69 -2.32
CA ASN A 356 25.35 5.52 -1.63
C ASN A 356 25.91 6.87 -1.13
N ASN A 357 27.24 7.05 -1.11
CA ASN A 357 27.91 8.26 -0.62
C ASN A 357 28.96 8.79 -1.62
N LEU A 358 28.62 8.87 -2.91
CA LEU A 358 29.50 9.52 -3.89
C LEU A 358 29.50 11.05 -3.68
N PRO A 359 30.67 11.72 -3.74
CA PRO A 359 30.75 13.16 -3.58
C PRO A 359 30.00 13.88 -4.72
N ALA A 360 29.34 15.00 -4.42
CA ALA A 360 28.56 15.73 -5.42
C ALA A 360 29.41 16.32 -6.57
N GLN A 361 30.70 16.56 -6.33
CA GLN A 361 31.65 17.05 -7.33
C GLN A 361 32.40 15.88 -7.99
N PRO A 362 32.52 15.85 -9.34
CA PRO A 362 33.33 14.84 -10.03
C PRO A 362 34.81 14.96 -9.66
N THR A 363 35.57 13.88 -9.82
CA THR A 363 36.99 13.79 -9.38
C THR A 363 37.96 13.30 -10.45
N THR A 364 37.46 12.60 -11.48
CA THR A 364 38.27 11.95 -12.52
C THR A 364 37.39 11.71 -13.76
N LEU A 365 37.91 10.98 -14.76
CA LEU A 365 37.14 10.26 -15.76
C LEU A 365 37.87 8.95 -16.09
N GLU A 366 37.23 7.80 -15.87
CA GLU A 366 37.83 6.48 -16.05
C GLU A 366 36.95 5.60 -16.95
N LEU A 367 37.57 4.97 -17.95
CA LEU A 367 36.92 3.96 -18.79
C LEU A 367 36.72 2.68 -17.98
N GLY A 368 35.48 2.30 -17.73
CA GLY A 368 35.17 1.10 -16.95
C GLY A 368 34.69 -0.10 -17.75
N HIS A 369 34.02 0.11 -18.88
CA HIS A 369 33.54 -0.98 -19.72
C HIS A 369 33.56 -0.63 -21.20
N VAL A 370 33.78 -1.64 -22.05
CA VAL A 370 33.68 -1.52 -23.51
C VAL A 370 32.65 -2.52 -24.01
N ARG A 371 31.64 -2.02 -24.74
CA ARG A 371 30.67 -2.86 -25.44
C ARG A 371 30.95 -2.80 -26.94
N MET A 372 31.20 -3.95 -27.53
CA MET A 372 31.55 -4.07 -28.95
C MET A 372 30.29 -3.98 -29.82
N PRO A 373 30.38 -3.50 -31.07
CA PRO A 373 29.23 -3.51 -32.00
C PRO A 373 28.78 -4.95 -32.32
N PRO A 374 27.57 -5.14 -32.88
CA PRO A 374 27.13 -6.46 -33.35
C PRO A 374 28.14 -7.13 -34.31
N PRO A 375 28.33 -8.46 -34.25
CA PRO A 375 29.35 -9.16 -35.04
C PRO A 375 29.29 -8.88 -36.54
N VAL A 376 28.09 -8.72 -37.10
CA VAL A 376 27.83 -8.47 -38.53
C VAL A 376 28.45 -7.16 -39.02
N LEU A 377 28.68 -6.20 -38.12
CA LEU A 377 29.31 -4.91 -38.45
C LEU A 377 30.83 -4.92 -38.26
N THR A 378 31.39 -6.06 -37.84
CA THR A 378 32.83 -6.19 -37.69
C THR A 378 33.47 -6.26 -39.06
N ARG A 379 34.66 -5.65 -39.18
CA ARG A 379 35.47 -5.69 -40.38
C ARG A 379 35.70 -7.13 -40.84
N LEU A 380 35.15 -7.49 -42.01
CA LEU A 380 35.59 -8.66 -42.76
C LEU A 380 36.89 -8.32 -43.50
N VAL A 381 37.75 -9.32 -43.71
CA VAL A 381 39.04 -9.14 -44.39
C VAL A 381 38.80 -8.51 -45.77
N GLY A 382 39.29 -7.28 -45.98
CA GLY A 382 39.17 -6.53 -47.24
C GLY A 382 37.99 -5.56 -47.36
N GLN A 383 37.08 -5.48 -46.39
CA GLN A 383 35.97 -4.50 -46.38
C GLN A 383 36.23 -3.31 -45.44
N LEU A 384 35.64 -2.16 -45.77
CA LEU A 384 35.57 -0.99 -44.89
C LEU A 384 34.49 -1.22 -43.83
N THR A 385 34.75 -0.79 -42.60
CA THR A 385 33.76 -0.84 -41.52
C THR A 385 32.66 0.19 -41.77
N PRO A 386 31.39 -0.16 -41.50
CA PRO A 386 30.31 0.81 -41.54
C PRO A 386 30.58 1.90 -40.50
N THR A 387 30.42 3.16 -40.91
CA THR A 387 30.65 4.31 -40.05
C THR A 387 29.33 4.91 -39.59
N TYR A 388 29.25 5.25 -38.31
CA TYR A 388 28.09 5.93 -37.74
C TYR A 388 28.24 7.44 -37.91
N ALA A 389 27.19 8.11 -38.39
CA ALA A 389 27.19 9.55 -38.62
C ALA A 389 26.35 10.33 -37.61
N GLN A 390 25.31 9.71 -37.05
CA GLN A 390 24.45 10.29 -36.00
C GLN A 390 24.06 9.20 -35.01
N THR A 391 23.90 9.57 -33.75
CA THR A 391 23.57 8.63 -32.68
C THR A 391 22.72 9.28 -31.61
N TYR A 392 21.85 8.51 -30.99
CA TYR A 392 21.06 8.84 -29.82
C TYR A 392 21.19 7.71 -28.80
N TYR A 393 21.27 8.05 -27.52
CA TYR A 393 21.21 7.08 -26.44
C TYR A 393 20.42 7.61 -25.27
N ASP A 394 19.52 6.78 -24.73
CA ASP A 394 18.92 7.01 -23.42
C ASP A 394 18.36 5.72 -22.83
N CYS A 395 18.70 5.42 -21.57
CA CYS A 395 18.23 4.29 -20.77
C CYS A 395 18.18 2.95 -21.52
N GLY A 396 19.36 2.42 -21.89
CA GLY A 396 19.49 1.11 -22.54
C GLY A 396 19.00 1.03 -24.00
N ILE A 397 18.60 2.13 -24.62
CA ILE A 397 18.31 2.19 -26.06
C ILE A 397 19.32 3.09 -26.76
N CYS A 398 20.03 2.51 -27.72
CA CYS A 398 20.92 3.21 -28.64
C CYS A 398 20.31 3.19 -30.04
N VAL A 399 20.18 4.36 -30.67
CA VAL A 399 19.77 4.50 -32.05
C VAL A 399 20.89 5.15 -32.85
N SER A 400 21.30 4.54 -33.96
CA SER A 400 22.43 5.03 -34.73
C SER A 400 22.13 5.02 -36.22
N VAL A 401 22.69 6.00 -36.94
CA VAL A 401 22.53 6.17 -38.39
C VAL A 401 23.82 5.76 -39.08
N CYS A 402 23.72 4.80 -39.99
CA CYS A 402 24.80 4.37 -40.88
C CYS A 402 24.49 4.81 -42.32
N PRO A 403 25.14 5.84 -42.86
CA PRO A 403 25.00 6.20 -44.26
C PRO A 403 25.43 5.04 -45.18
N LYS A 404 24.64 4.74 -46.21
CA LYS A 404 24.94 3.72 -47.23
C LYS A 404 25.40 4.37 -48.54
N THR A 405 24.66 5.37 -48.98
CA THR A 405 24.94 6.20 -50.15
C THR A 405 24.61 7.66 -49.82
N ASP A 406 24.86 8.58 -50.74
CA ASP A 406 24.48 10.00 -50.58
C ASP A 406 22.96 10.23 -50.47
N THR A 407 22.16 9.19 -50.73
CA THR A 407 20.69 9.23 -50.76
C THR A 407 20.04 8.13 -49.91
N SER A 408 20.81 7.36 -49.14
CA SER A 408 20.25 6.27 -48.34
C SER A 408 21.05 6.03 -47.07
N ALA A 409 20.34 5.63 -46.01
CA ALA A 409 20.91 5.33 -44.72
C ALA A 409 20.25 4.08 -44.12
N THR A 410 20.94 3.43 -43.18
CA THR A 410 20.36 2.41 -42.32
C THR A 410 20.27 2.96 -40.91
N LEU A 411 19.08 2.90 -40.34
CA LEU A 411 18.83 3.19 -38.93
C LEU A 411 18.96 1.88 -38.15
N ARG A 412 19.86 1.87 -37.17
CA ARG A 412 20.13 0.72 -36.31
C ARG A 412 19.69 1.00 -34.89
N ILE A 413 19.09 0.00 -34.23
CA ILE A 413 18.64 0.11 -32.85
C ILE A 413 19.18 -1.05 -32.05
N ASN A 414 19.83 -0.70 -30.96
CA ASN A 414 20.22 -1.64 -29.91
C ASN A 414 19.40 -1.32 -28.67
N SER A 415 18.42 -2.16 -28.38
CA SER A 415 17.58 -2.03 -27.18
C SER A 415 17.91 -3.14 -26.20
N MET A 416 18.18 -2.77 -24.95
CA MET A 416 18.32 -3.75 -23.87
C MET A 416 17.06 -4.62 -23.79
N THR A 417 17.26 -5.92 -23.56
CA THR A 417 16.20 -6.88 -23.33
C THR A 417 16.61 -7.84 -22.22
N SER A 418 15.72 -8.10 -21.28
CA SER A 418 15.99 -9.02 -20.18
C SER A 418 15.86 -10.46 -20.68
N GLY A 419 16.99 -11.12 -20.91
CA GLY A 419 17.04 -12.56 -21.19
C GLY A 419 17.06 -13.38 -19.89
N LYS A 420 16.67 -14.66 -19.96
CA LYS A 420 16.85 -15.61 -18.85
C LYS A 420 18.30 -15.58 -18.37
N SER A 421 18.50 -15.55 -17.05
CA SER A 421 19.82 -15.77 -16.44
C SER A 421 20.38 -17.09 -16.95
N ALA A 422 21.52 -17.05 -17.64
CA ALA A 422 22.17 -18.27 -18.09
C ALA A 422 22.68 -19.02 -16.84
N THR A 423 22.09 -20.17 -16.53
CA THR A 423 22.73 -21.16 -15.66
C THR A 423 24.02 -21.59 -16.34
N THR A 424 25.13 -20.99 -15.96
CA THR A 424 26.44 -21.36 -16.50
C THR A 424 26.82 -22.69 -15.86
N THR A 425 26.53 -23.80 -16.54
CA THR A 425 27.13 -25.11 -16.26
C THR A 425 28.59 -25.09 -16.73
N GLN A 426 29.44 -24.32 -16.06
CA GLN A 426 30.86 -24.62 -16.09
C GLN A 426 31.10 -25.81 -15.17
N LEU A 427 31.70 -26.88 -15.71
CA LEU A 427 32.15 -28.01 -14.89
C LEU A 427 33.01 -27.47 -13.74
N PRO A 428 32.83 -27.97 -12.50
CA PRO A 428 33.63 -27.53 -11.38
C PRO A 428 35.07 -27.99 -11.61
N SER A 429 35.94 -27.05 -12.01
CA SER A 429 37.37 -27.22 -11.83
C SER A 429 37.62 -27.25 -10.32
N SER A 430 38.40 -28.25 -9.92
CA SER A 430 38.61 -28.64 -8.54
C SER A 430 39.22 -27.51 -7.69
N ASN A 431 38.66 -27.40 -6.48
CA ASN A 431 39.21 -26.74 -5.29
C ASN A 431 39.21 -25.19 -5.30
N ILE A 432 38.19 -24.60 -4.66
CA ILE A 432 38.26 -23.70 -3.47
C ILE A 432 36.88 -23.04 -3.27
N GLY A 433 36.28 -23.19 -2.07
CA GLY A 433 35.27 -22.29 -1.48
C GLY A 433 33.83 -22.35 -2.01
N MET A 434 32.90 -22.95 -1.24
CA MET A 434 31.46 -22.74 -1.39
C MET A 434 31.10 -21.28 -1.07
N MET A 435 31.05 -20.43 -2.10
CA MET A 435 30.10 -19.32 -2.13
C MET A 435 29.03 -19.66 -3.18
N THR A 436 27.77 -19.58 -2.77
CA THR A 436 26.62 -19.60 -3.68
C THR A 436 26.84 -18.57 -4.78
N MET A 437 27.11 -19.04 -6.01
CA MET A 437 27.21 -18.19 -7.18
C MET A 437 25.85 -17.54 -7.42
N VAL A 438 25.76 -16.22 -7.22
CA VAL A 438 24.57 -15.43 -7.50
C VAL A 438 24.35 -15.46 -9.01
N ASN A 439 23.19 -15.94 -9.47
CA ASN A 439 22.76 -15.84 -10.86
C ASN A 439 22.80 -14.37 -11.30
N LYS A 440 23.82 -13.98 -12.06
CA LYS A 440 23.98 -12.61 -12.54
C LYS A 440 23.16 -12.45 -13.84
N PRO A 441 22.23 -11.48 -13.93
CA PRO A 441 21.52 -11.23 -15.17
C PRO A 441 22.50 -10.76 -16.24
N THR A 442 22.36 -11.32 -17.45
CA THR A 442 23.21 -10.98 -18.60
C THR A 442 22.67 -9.74 -19.30
N TYR A 443 23.53 -8.75 -19.56
CA TYR A 443 23.16 -7.59 -20.37
C TYR A 443 23.06 -7.99 -21.86
N LEU A 444 21.83 -8.17 -22.34
CA LEU A 444 21.49 -8.59 -23.69
C LEU A 444 20.77 -7.48 -24.43
N GLU A 445 21.02 -7.34 -25.74
CA GLU A 445 20.33 -6.36 -26.57
C GLU A 445 19.71 -7.01 -27.81
N THR A 446 18.51 -6.54 -28.15
CA THR A 446 17.92 -6.78 -29.47
C THR A 446 18.54 -5.81 -30.46
N ASP A 447 19.01 -6.34 -31.59
CA ASP A 447 19.65 -5.60 -32.66
C ASP A 447 18.72 -5.56 -33.89
N ILE A 448 18.21 -4.37 -34.20
CA ILE A 448 17.26 -4.11 -35.29
C ILE A 448 17.93 -3.16 -36.30
N SER A 449 17.72 -3.40 -37.59
CA SER A 449 18.22 -2.52 -38.66
C SER A 449 17.10 -2.29 -39.67
N VAL A 450 16.82 -1.03 -39.98
CA VAL A 450 15.79 -0.58 -40.93
C VAL A 450 16.45 0.32 -41.96
N ASP A 451 16.19 0.05 -43.24
CA ASP A 451 16.73 0.84 -44.34
C ASP A 451 15.83 2.03 -44.67
N ILE A 452 16.45 3.17 -44.96
CA ILE A 452 15.79 4.44 -45.28
C ILE A 452 16.36 4.96 -46.60
N GLU A 453 15.48 5.26 -47.54
CA GLU A 453 15.82 5.81 -48.86
C GLU A 453 16.03 7.33 -48.85
N GLU A 454 16.50 7.88 -47.73
CA GLU A 454 16.76 9.30 -47.53
C GLU A 454 17.96 9.48 -46.60
N THR A 455 18.68 10.58 -46.77
CA THR A 455 19.80 10.94 -45.90
C THR A 455 19.27 11.51 -44.59
N VAL A 456 19.59 10.84 -43.48
CA VAL A 456 19.18 11.25 -42.13
C VAL A 456 20.18 12.26 -41.59
N MET A 457 19.69 13.46 -41.30
CA MET A 457 20.47 14.60 -40.80
C MET A 457 20.56 14.61 -39.28
N SER A 458 19.49 14.23 -38.59
CA SER A 458 19.42 14.19 -37.12
C SER A 458 18.39 13.17 -36.66
N ILE A 459 18.58 12.62 -35.46
CA ILE A 459 17.66 11.70 -34.82
C ILE A 459 17.57 11.98 -33.31
N THR A 460 16.35 11.98 -32.77
CA THR A 460 16.10 12.18 -31.34
C THR A 460 14.77 11.55 -30.92
N GLU A 461 14.49 11.52 -29.63
CA GLU A 461 13.21 11.06 -29.08
C GLU A 461 12.17 12.20 -29.09
N THR A 462 10.90 11.86 -29.29
CA THR A 462 9.82 12.88 -29.37
C THR A 462 9.46 13.39 -27.98
N ASN A 463 9.41 12.49 -26.98
CA ASN A 463 9.01 12.80 -25.61
C ASN A 463 10.19 13.29 -24.76
N GLN A 464 10.72 14.48 -25.08
CA GLN A 464 11.90 15.05 -24.40
C GLN A 464 11.77 15.16 -22.87
N HIS A 465 10.54 15.32 -22.36
CA HIS A 465 10.29 15.40 -20.91
C HIS A 465 10.50 14.08 -20.15
N LEU A 466 10.61 12.95 -20.87
CA LEU A 466 10.88 11.61 -20.32
C LEU A 466 12.36 11.18 -20.47
N VAL A 467 13.15 11.91 -21.25
CA VAL A 467 14.57 11.58 -21.48
C VAL A 467 15.34 11.59 -20.16
N GLY A 468 16.13 10.54 -19.91
CA GLY A 468 16.83 10.30 -18.66
C GLY A 468 15.97 9.81 -17.51
N ARG A 469 14.64 9.73 -17.69
CA ARG A 469 13.67 9.28 -16.67
C ARG A 469 13.07 7.91 -16.96
N HIS A 470 13.38 7.34 -18.13
CA HIS A 470 12.98 5.97 -18.46
C HIS A 470 13.62 4.97 -17.51
N TYR A 471 12.90 3.88 -17.24
CA TYR A 471 13.46 2.76 -16.50
C TYR A 471 14.22 1.84 -17.46
N ILE A 472 15.40 1.38 -17.03
CA ILE A 472 16.25 0.54 -17.89
C ILE A 472 15.55 -0.80 -18.21
N ASN A 473 14.82 -1.40 -17.26
CA ASN A 473 14.06 -2.62 -17.49
C ASN A 473 12.66 -2.31 -18.03
N GLU A 474 12.56 -2.20 -19.36
CA GLU A 474 11.31 -1.88 -20.05
C GLU A 474 10.13 -2.80 -19.69
N ILE A 475 10.38 -4.07 -19.33
CA ILE A 475 9.33 -5.06 -19.06
C ILE A 475 8.48 -4.70 -17.82
N SER A 476 9.09 -4.09 -16.80
CA SER A 476 8.40 -3.72 -15.55
C SER A 476 7.47 -2.53 -15.74
N GLU A 477 7.81 -1.59 -16.63
CA GLU A 477 7.11 -0.31 -16.81
C GLU A 477 6.25 -0.25 -18.09
N GLN A 478 6.17 -1.36 -18.85
CA GLN A 478 5.55 -1.39 -20.18
C GLN A 478 4.07 -0.98 -20.24
N TRP A 479 3.36 -0.88 -19.11
CA TRP A 479 1.97 -0.40 -19.06
C TRP A 479 1.78 0.95 -18.38
N ALA A 480 2.77 1.42 -17.62
CA ALA A 480 2.76 2.75 -17.04
C ALA A 480 3.36 3.78 -18.01
N SER A 481 4.33 3.37 -18.83
CA SER A 481 5.02 4.23 -19.78
C SER A 481 4.49 4.07 -21.22
N PRO A 482 4.39 5.17 -21.99
CA PRO A 482 4.05 5.12 -23.41
C PRO A 482 5.18 4.43 -24.21
N SER A 483 4.86 3.98 -25.42
CA SER A 483 5.89 3.48 -26.34
C SER A 483 6.88 4.59 -26.70
N ARG A 484 8.16 4.23 -26.82
CA ARG A 484 9.21 5.19 -27.16
C ARG A 484 9.14 5.51 -28.65
N GLN A 485 8.94 6.80 -28.95
CA GLN A 485 8.80 7.33 -30.30
C GLN A 485 10.00 8.21 -30.66
N PHE A 486 10.62 7.91 -31.79
CA PHE A 486 11.78 8.59 -32.33
C PHE A 486 11.41 9.37 -33.58
N ILE A 487 12.04 10.52 -33.76
CA ILE A 487 11.92 11.35 -34.94
C ILE A 487 13.28 11.45 -35.63
N ALA A 488 13.29 11.21 -36.94
CA ALA A 488 14.46 11.37 -37.78
C ALA A 488 14.19 12.46 -38.82
N LEU A 489 14.97 13.55 -38.75
CA LEU A 489 14.95 14.59 -39.77
C LEU A 489 15.82 14.13 -40.94
N THR A 490 15.25 14.12 -42.13
CA THR A 490 15.95 13.84 -43.38
C THR A 490 16.04 15.11 -44.23
N THR A 491 16.71 15.01 -45.38
CA THR A 491 16.76 16.09 -46.38
C THR A 491 15.41 16.39 -47.04
N LEU A 492 14.41 15.50 -46.93
CA LEU A 492 13.12 15.62 -47.63
C LEU A 492 11.90 15.59 -46.69
N SER A 493 12.05 15.01 -45.50
CA SER A 493 10.93 14.72 -44.60
C SER A 493 11.35 14.57 -43.14
N VAL A 494 10.36 14.49 -42.25
CA VAL A 494 10.51 14.06 -40.86
C VAL A 494 9.82 12.71 -40.72
N LEU A 495 10.60 11.68 -40.37
CA LEU A 495 10.15 10.31 -40.21
C LEU A 495 9.90 10.01 -38.73
N PHE A 496 8.78 9.37 -38.42
CA PHE A 496 8.41 8.97 -37.06
C PHE A 496 8.50 7.46 -36.92
N PHE A 497 9.15 7.00 -35.86
CA PHE A 497 9.32 5.59 -35.57
C PHE A 497 8.89 5.25 -34.15
N ASN A 498 8.10 4.20 -34.00
CA ASN A 498 7.75 3.65 -32.70
C ASN A 498 8.50 2.34 -32.49
N LYS A 499 9.24 2.26 -31.37
CA LYS A 499 9.78 0.99 -30.90
C LYS A 499 8.69 0.26 -30.11
N LEU A 500 8.35 -0.94 -30.55
CA LEU A 500 7.36 -1.77 -29.87
C LEU A 500 7.87 -2.25 -28.51
N ARG A 501 6.99 -2.20 -27.51
CA ARG A 501 7.25 -2.83 -26.21
C ARG A 501 7.06 -4.34 -26.31
N PRO A 502 7.61 -5.14 -25.39
CA PRO A 502 7.40 -6.59 -25.37
C PRO A 502 5.91 -7.01 -25.42
N VAL A 503 5.02 -6.32 -24.70
CA VAL A 503 3.57 -6.57 -24.77
C VAL A 503 2.97 -6.27 -26.15
N ASP A 504 3.45 -5.25 -26.86
CA ASP A 504 2.99 -4.91 -28.21
C ASP A 504 3.47 -5.95 -29.23
N ILE A 505 4.69 -6.49 -29.03
CA ILE A 505 5.22 -7.60 -29.83
C ILE A 505 4.34 -8.85 -29.63
N LEU A 506 3.99 -9.18 -28.38
CA LEU A 506 3.07 -10.29 -28.09
C LEU A 506 1.70 -10.06 -28.74
N TYR A 507 1.14 -8.86 -28.63
CA TYR A 507 -0.12 -8.49 -29.27
C TYR A 507 -0.07 -8.73 -30.78
N LYS A 508 0.99 -8.29 -31.46
CA LYS A 508 1.20 -8.55 -32.90
C LYS A 508 1.36 -10.04 -33.22
N ILE A 509 2.06 -10.81 -32.39
CA ILE A 509 2.18 -12.27 -32.55
C ILE A 509 0.78 -12.93 -32.45
N LEU A 510 -0.05 -12.52 -31.49
CA LEU A 510 -1.41 -13.03 -31.34
C LEU A 510 -2.32 -12.65 -32.52
N LEU A 511 -2.17 -11.44 -33.06
CA LEU A 511 -2.84 -11.01 -34.29
C LEU A 511 -2.46 -11.89 -35.48
N LYS A 512 -1.16 -12.17 -35.69
CA LYS A 512 -0.72 -13.08 -36.76
C LYS A 512 -1.21 -14.51 -36.55
N ALA A 513 -1.25 -14.96 -35.29
CA ALA A 513 -1.76 -16.26 -34.92
C ALA A 513 -3.28 -16.43 -35.20
N ARG A 514 -4.00 -15.34 -35.48
CA ARG A 514 -5.40 -15.34 -35.95
C ARG A 514 -5.51 -15.83 -37.39
N GLU A 515 -4.58 -15.42 -38.26
CA GLU A 515 -4.60 -15.68 -39.69
C GLU A 515 -4.03 -17.08 -40.02
N ALA A 516 -2.99 -17.48 -39.31
CA ALA A 516 -2.43 -18.83 -39.35
C ALA A 516 -1.95 -19.24 -37.95
N PRO A 517 -2.20 -20.48 -37.49
CA PRO A 517 -1.76 -20.94 -36.17
C PRO A 517 -0.23 -21.10 -36.12
N ASP A 518 0.51 -20.00 -35.96
CA ASP A 518 1.95 -20.00 -35.77
C ASP A 518 2.30 -20.15 -34.29
N THR A 519 2.34 -21.40 -33.82
CA THR A 519 2.73 -21.74 -32.45
C THR A 519 4.22 -21.50 -32.18
N VAL A 520 5.05 -21.31 -33.22
CA VAL A 520 6.51 -21.17 -33.09
C VAL A 520 6.88 -19.79 -32.57
N LEU A 521 6.22 -18.73 -33.04
CA LEU A 521 6.43 -17.37 -32.55
C LEU A 521 6.03 -17.23 -31.08
N ILE A 522 4.89 -17.82 -30.69
CA ILE A 522 4.44 -17.83 -29.29
C ILE A 522 5.46 -18.57 -28.41
N GLN A 523 5.91 -19.76 -28.83
CA GLN A 523 6.92 -20.50 -28.08
C GLN A 523 8.24 -19.71 -27.97
N SER A 524 8.72 -19.11 -29.06
CA SER A 524 9.93 -18.30 -29.09
C SER A 524 9.83 -17.07 -28.17
N PHE A 525 8.65 -16.47 -28.07
CA PHE A 525 8.37 -15.37 -27.13
C PHE A 525 8.48 -15.83 -25.67
N PHE A 526 7.83 -16.94 -25.32
CA PHE A 526 7.89 -17.53 -23.97
C PHE A 526 9.30 -18.03 -23.60
N GLU A 527 10.08 -18.49 -24.58
CA GLU A 527 11.49 -18.84 -24.38
C GLU A 527 12.35 -17.62 -24.08
N ARG A 528 12.11 -16.50 -24.79
CA ARG A 528 12.83 -15.22 -24.63
C ARG A 528 12.56 -14.56 -23.27
N TYR A 529 11.29 -14.31 -22.95
CA TYR A 529 10.90 -13.54 -21.76
C TYR A 529 10.59 -14.41 -20.53
N GLY A 530 10.42 -15.71 -20.71
CA GLY A 530 10.01 -16.64 -19.65
C GLY A 530 8.49 -16.73 -19.49
N GLN A 531 8.06 -17.76 -18.75
CA GLN A 531 6.63 -18.05 -18.58
C GLN A 531 5.91 -16.98 -17.74
N VAL A 532 6.55 -16.51 -16.65
CA VAL A 532 5.96 -15.54 -15.71
C VAL A 532 5.65 -14.21 -16.42
N GLU A 533 6.64 -13.61 -17.07
CA GLU A 533 6.49 -12.33 -17.78
C GLU A 533 5.52 -12.45 -18.96
N SER A 534 5.62 -13.52 -19.75
CA SER A 534 4.71 -13.77 -20.86
C SER A 534 3.26 -13.96 -20.40
N CYS A 535 3.03 -14.63 -19.27
CA CYS A 535 1.70 -14.76 -18.68
C CYS A 535 1.17 -13.41 -18.18
N ALA A 536 2.01 -12.61 -17.52
CA ALA A 536 1.63 -11.25 -17.10
C ALA A 536 1.26 -10.36 -18.30
N MET A 537 2.00 -10.45 -19.41
CA MET A 537 1.68 -9.75 -20.65
C MET A 537 0.37 -10.25 -21.30
N CYS A 538 0.09 -11.56 -21.27
CA CYS A 538 -1.20 -12.10 -21.72
C CYS A 538 -2.36 -11.48 -20.91
N LEU A 539 -2.23 -11.40 -19.58
CA LEU A 539 -3.24 -10.79 -18.71
C LEU A 539 -3.43 -9.30 -19.00
N SER A 540 -2.34 -8.58 -19.28
CA SER A 540 -2.41 -7.19 -19.71
C SER A 540 -3.20 -7.02 -21.01
N ILE A 541 -2.96 -7.86 -22.02
CA ILE A 541 -3.73 -7.83 -23.27
C ILE A 541 -5.21 -8.14 -23.02
N VAL A 542 -5.51 -9.15 -22.19
CA VAL A 542 -6.89 -9.50 -21.80
C VAL A 542 -7.60 -8.34 -21.11
N CYS A 543 -6.90 -7.56 -20.26
CA CYS A 543 -7.49 -6.45 -19.52
C CYS A 543 -7.51 -5.13 -20.30
N SER A 544 -6.78 -4.99 -21.41
CA SER A 544 -6.65 -3.72 -22.13
C SER A 544 -7.33 -3.71 -23.50
N SER A 545 -7.48 -4.87 -24.16
CA SER A 545 -8.06 -4.96 -25.49
C SER A 545 -9.58 -5.05 -25.47
N ASP A 546 -10.23 -4.28 -26.35
CA ASP A 546 -11.67 -4.38 -26.60
C ASP A 546 -12.00 -5.48 -27.66
N GLU A 547 -10.99 -6.01 -28.35
CA GLU A 547 -11.16 -7.03 -29.38
C GLU A 547 -11.34 -8.43 -28.75
N LYS A 548 -12.59 -8.91 -28.73
CA LYS A 548 -12.96 -10.21 -28.12
C LYS A 548 -12.12 -11.39 -28.61
N ASP A 549 -11.81 -11.46 -29.91
CA ASP A 549 -11.03 -12.54 -30.50
C ASP A 549 -9.60 -12.59 -29.91
N ILE A 550 -8.97 -11.42 -29.75
CA ILE A 550 -7.63 -11.29 -29.19
C ILE A 550 -7.63 -11.57 -27.69
N VAL A 551 -8.65 -11.10 -26.98
CA VAL A 551 -8.86 -11.42 -25.56
C VAL A 551 -8.97 -12.94 -25.36
N MET A 552 -9.76 -13.62 -26.19
CA MET A 552 -9.88 -15.09 -26.13
C MET A 552 -8.54 -15.77 -26.42
N LYS A 553 -7.81 -15.34 -27.45
CA LYS A 553 -6.51 -15.93 -27.80
C LYS A 553 -5.44 -15.71 -26.74
N ALA A 554 -5.39 -14.53 -26.12
CA ALA A 554 -4.50 -14.22 -25.02
C ALA A 554 -4.83 -15.07 -23.78
N ASN A 555 -6.12 -15.26 -23.48
CA ASN A 555 -6.61 -16.14 -22.42
C ASN A 555 -6.20 -17.61 -22.67
N ASP A 556 -6.38 -18.12 -23.90
CA ASP A 556 -5.96 -19.47 -24.27
C ASP A 556 -4.44 -19.65 -24.18
N THR A 557 -3.69 -18.64 -24.62
CA THR A 557 -2.21 -18.63 -24.57
C THR A 557 -1.71 -18.65 -23.13
N PHE A 558 -2.32 -17.87 -22.25
CA PHE A 558 -2.03 -17.85 -20.81
C PHE A 558 -2.17 -19.26 -20.19
N PHE A 559 -3.26 -19.97 -20.47
CA PHE A 559 -3.47 -21.31 -19.91
C PHE A 559 -2.62 -22.40 -20.60
N ALA A 560 -2.41 -22.30 -21.91
CA ALA A 560 -1.67 -23.31 -22.67
C ALA A 560 -0.16 -23.28 -22.39
N TYR A 561 0.43 -22.08 -22.23
CA TYR A 561 1.87 -21.89 -22.07
C TYR A 561 2.29 -21.51 -20.64
N GLY A 562 1.34 -21.30 -19.72
CA GLY A 562 1.60 -20.94 -18.33
C GLY A 562 2.13 -22.07 -17.43
N GLY A 563 2.20 -23.30 -17.94
CA GLY A 563 2.82 -24.44 -17.23
C GLY A 563 2.01 -24.99 -16.05
N LEU A 564 2.63 -25.91 -15.31
CA LEU A 564 2.06 -26.60 -14.14
C LEU A 564 2.98 -26.44 -12.92
N PRO A 565 2.44 -26.50 -11.69
CA PRO A 565 3.24 -26.38 -10.47
C PRO A 565 4.20 -27.57 -10.31
N THR A 566 5.37 -27.32 -9.73
CA THR A 566 6.44 -28.32 -9.54
C THR A 566 6.97 -28.31 -8.11
N SER A 567 7.67 -29.37 -7.72
CA SER A 567 8.36 -29.44 -6.41
C SER A 567 9.73 -28.79 -6.51
N THR A 568 10.11 -27.97 -5.51
CA THR A 568 11.42 -27.27 -5.47
C THR A 568 12.61 -28.20 -5.18
N PHE A 569 12.39 -29.44 -4.72
CA PHE A 569 13.46 -30.41 -4.47
C PHE A 569 13.72 -31.31 -5.68
N SER A 570 14.98 -31.38 -6.12
CA SER A 570 15.41 -32.36 -7.12
C SER A 570 15.31 -33.78 -6.57
N THR A 571 14.60 -34.67 -7.26
CA THR A 571 14.44 -36.11 -6.97
C THR A 571 15.72 -36.94 -7.21
N GLN A 572 16.89 -36.48 -6.77
CA GLN A 572 18.14 -37.23 -6.90
C GLN A 572 18.99 -37.17 -5.63
N VAL A 573 18.69 -38.03 -4.64
CA VAL A 573 19.63 -38.93 -3.94
C VAL A 573 18.77 -39.97 -3.19
N PRO A 574 18.84 -41.29 -3.48
CA PRO A 574 18.19 -42.30 -2.67
C PRO A 574 19.03 -42.55 -1.40
N GLY A 575 18.71 -41.87 -0.30
CA GLY A 575 19.43 -42.07 0.96
C GLY A 575 18.82 -41.35 2.16
N ASN A 576 18.19 -42.14 3.04
CA ASN A 576 17.90 -41.87 4.45
C ASN A 576 17.10 -40.62 4.83
N HIS A 577 15.78 -40.79 4.95
CA HIS A 577 14.88 -39.87 5.67
C HIS A 577 13.99 -40.61 6.66
N LEU A 578 14.57 -41.16 7.73
CA LEU A 578 13.83 -41.48 8.96
C LEU A 578 14.02 -40.30 9.91
N GLY A 579 13.07 -39.35 9.93
CA GLY A 579 13.04 -38.28 10.95
C GLY A 579 12.59 -36.88 10.52
N ARG A 580 12.21 -36.62 9.26
CA ARG A 580 11.65 -35.31 8.85
C ARG A 580 10.13 -35.37 8.69
N ALA A 581 9.42 -34.41 9.29
CA ALA A 581 7.98 -34.27 9.15
C ALA A 581 7.61 -34.04 7.68
N ILE A 582 6.92 -35.01 7.08
CA ILE A 582 6.32 -34.92 5.75
C ILE A 582 5.13 -33.96 5.87
N GLY A 583 5.34 -32.66 5.65
CA GLY A 583 4.28 -31.66 5.81
C GLY A 583 4.49 -30.31 5.11
N GLN A 584 5.69 -30.00 4.62
CA GLN A 584 5.94 -28.81 3.81
C GLN A 584 6.63 -29.22 2.51
N THR A 585 5.84 -29.43 1.47
CA THR A 585 6.33 -29.38 0.09
C THR A 585 6.46 -27.90 -0.26
N ASP A 586 7.67 -27.36 -0.35
CA ASP A 586 7.88 -26.02 -0.92
C ASP A 586 7.49 -26.08 -2.40
N VAL A 587 6.35 -25.48 -2.74
CA VAL A 587 5.74 -25.53 -4.07
C VAL A 587 6.36 -24.43 -4.94
N ALA A 588 6.90 -24.81 -6.09
CA ALA A 588 7.19 -23.86 -7.17
C ALA A 588 5.92 -23.72 -8.01
N TYR A 589 5.26 -22.57 -7.91
CA TYR A 589 4.04 -22.31 -8.65
C TYR A 589 4.30 -22.19 -10.16
N SER A 590 3.26 -22.43 -10.96
CA SER A 590 3.35 -22.32 -12.42
C SER A 590 3.49 -20.86 -12.88
N GLY A 591 3.95 -20.68 -14.11
CA GLY A 591 4.06 -19.35 -14.73
C GLY A 591 2.74 -18.60 -14.84
N LYS A 592 1.60 -19.30 -14.96
CA LYS A 592 0.26 -18.65 -14.90
C LYS A 592 -0.07 -18.08 -13.52
N HIS A 593 0.29 -18.77 -12.45
CA HIS A 593 0.11 -18.28 -11.08
C HIS A 593 1.02 -17.07 -10.83
N ASP A 594 2.32 -17.23 -11.04
CA ASP A 594 3.28 -16.15 -10.76
C ASP A 594 3.11 -14.97 -11.72
N GLY A 595 2.69 -15.22 -12.96
CA GLY A 595 2.35 -14.16 -13.93
C GLY A 595 1.11 -13.38 -13.52
N PHE A 596 0.10 -14.03 -12.92
CA PHE A 596 -1.03 -13.35 -12.31
C PHE A 596 -0.61 -12.49 -11.12
N VAL A 597 0.22 -13.02 -10.22
CA VAL A 597 0.76 -12.25 -9.07
C VAL A 597 1.56 -11.05 -9.55
N LEU A 598 2.43 -11.24 -10.54
CA LEU A 598 3.27 -10.18 -11.09
C LEU A 598 2.45 -9.07 -11.74
N TYR A 599 1.45 -9.43 -12.55
CA TYR A 599 0.56 -8.46 -13.16
C TYR A 599 -0.27 -7.71 -12.11
N PHE A 600 -0.82 -8.42 -11.12
CA PHE A 600 -1.53 -7.80 -10.00
C PHE A 600 -0.64 -6.83 -9.22
N ALA A 601 0.56 -7.26 -8.84
CA ALA A 601 1.55 -6.46 -8.12
C ALA A 601 1.88 -5.17 -8.87
N ARG A 602 2.08 -5.24 -10.18
CA ARG A 602 2.42 -4.07 -10.99
C ARG A 602 1.22 -3.12 -11.20
N ILE A 603 -0.02 -3.60 -11.25
CA ILE A 603 -1.23 -2.73 -11.26
C ILE A 603 -1.39 -1.97 -9.93
N ILE A 604 -1.19 -2.64 -8.79
CA ILE A 604 -1.39 -2.03 -7.46
C ILE A 604 -0.19 -1.20 -6.98
N SER A 605 1.01 -1.45 -7.51
CA SER A 605 2.27 -0.78 -7.14
C SER A 605 2.16 0.75 -7.00
N PRO A 606 1.54 1.50 -7.95
CA PRO A 606 1.45 2.96 -7.86
C PRO A 606 0.70 3.49 -6.63
N VAL A 607 -0.19 2.67 -6.05
CA VAL A 607 -1.05 3.06 -4.91
C VAL A 607 -0.74 2.28 -3.64
N TRP A 608 0.05 1.21 -3.73
CA TRP A 608 0.25 0.25 -2.62
C TRP A 608 0.87 0.89 -1.36
N LYS A 609 1.86 1.77 -1.56
CA LYS A 609 2.51 2.58 -0.51
C LYS A 609 2.16 4.07 -0.62
N LEU A 610 1.15 4.42 -1.41
CA LEU A 610 0.70 5.80 -1.57
C LEU A 610 -0.05 6.24 -0.31
N LYS A 611 0.39 7.35 0.29
CA LYS A 611 -0.27 7.96 1.44
C LYS A 611 -1.54 8.69 0.99
N ALA A 612 -2.61 7.93 0.80
CA ALA A 612 -3.86 8.41 0.19
C ALA A 612 -4.53 9.54 0.98
N PHE A 613 -4.25 9.68 2.26
CA PHE A 613 -4.88 10.70 3.11
C PHE A 613 -3.97 11.87 3.46
N ALA A 614 -2.74 11.92 2.94
CA ALA A 614 -1.74 12.94 3.29
C ALA A 614 -2.29 14.38 3.16
N ASN A 615 -1.94 15.24 4.12
CA ASN A 615 -2.35 16.64 4.10
C ASN A 615 -1.33 17.48 3.31
N HIS A 616 -1.74 17.95 2.14
CA HIS A 616 -0.91 18.78 1.25
C HIS A 616 -1.14 20.29 1.42
N GLY A 617 -2.03 20.72 2.32
CA GLY A 617 -2.42 22.13 2.47
C GLY A 617 -3.59 22.54 1.56
N THR A 618 -3.79 23.84 1.38
CA THR A 618 -4.94 24.43 0.65
C THR A 618 -4.54 25.31 -0.54
N ASP A 619 -3.28 25.26 -0.96
CA ASP A 619 -2.79 26.05 -2.09
C ASP A 619 -3.10 25.37 -3.44
N ALA A 620 -2.86 26.09 -4.55
CA ALA A 620 -3.13 25.57 -5.89
C ALA A 620 -2.32 24.29 -6.21
N ASN A 621 -1.12 24.15 -5.63
CA ASN A 621 -0.30 22.96 -5.75
C ASN A 621 -0.91 21.77 -5.02
N ALA A 622 -1.44 21.95 -3.80
CA ALA A 622 -2.16 20.91 -3.07
C ALA A 622 -3.38 20.40 -3.85
N PHE A 623 -4.11 21.28 -4.52
CA PHE A 623 -5.23 20.88 -5.37
C PHE A 623 -4.76 19.95 -6.50
N LEU A 624 -3.70 20.32 -7.22
CA LEU A 624 -3.13 19.50 -8.30
C LEU A 624 -2.66 18.13 -7.81
N VAL A 625 -1.98 18.08 -6.66
CA VAL A 625 -1.51 16.82 -6.05
C VAL A 625 -2.69 15.92 -5.68
N ASN A 626 -3.73 16.48 -5.05
CA ASN A 626 -4.94 15.72 -4.70
C ASN A 626 -5.65 15.18 -5.94
N THR A 627 -5.78 15.98 -7.01
CA THR A 627 -6.36 15.52 -8.28
C THR A 627 -5.52 14.39 -8.91
N GLN A 628 -4.19 14.49 -8.85
CA GLN A 628 -3.30 13.44 -9.35
C GLN A 628 -3.47 12.14 -8.55
N ILE A 629 -3.52 12.22 -7.22
CA ILE A 629 -3.77 11.07 -6.34
C ILE A 629 -5.11 10.40 -6.67
N GLN A 630 -6.18 11.19 -6.81
CA GLN A 630 -7.51 10.69 -7.19
C GLN A 630 -7.49 9.98 -8.55
N ASN A 631 -6.87 10.60 -9.57
CA ASN A 631 -6.75 9.99 -10.89
C ASN A 631 -5.97 8.67 -10.84
N THR A 632 -4.87 8.61 -10.09
CA THR A 632 -4.09 7.37 -9.92
C THR A 632 -4.91 6.28 -9.23
N LEU A 633 -5.63 6.61 -8.15
CA LEU A 633 -6.50 5.66 -7.44
C LEU A 633 -7.61 5.11 -8.35
N SER A 634 -8.29 5.98 -9.09
CA SER A 634 -9.37 5.58 -10.01
C SER A 634 -8.88 4.74 -11.19
N ASN A 635 -7.76 5.12 -11.80
CA ASN A 635 -7.15 4.34 -12.88
C ASN A 635 -6.72 2.96 -12.39
N THR A 636 -6.08 2.87 -11.21
CA THR A 636 -5.71 1.58 -10.62
C THR A 636 -6.93 0.74 -10.30
N LYS A 637 -7.99 1.32 -9.71
CA LYS A 637 -9.25 0.59 -9.41
C LYS A 637 -9.87 0.02 -10.68
N GLU A 638 -9.95 0.79 -11.75
CA GLU A 638 -10.48 0.32 -13.03
C GLU A 638 -9.67 -0.88 -13.58
N ASN A 639 -8.34 -0.78 -13.57
CA ASN A 639 -7.46 -1.86 -14.02
C ASN A 639 -7.62 -3.14 -13.15
N LEU A 640 -7.78 -3.00 -11.84
CA LEU A 640 -8.06 -4.13 -10.94
C LEU A 640 -9.44 -4.75 -11.18
N LEU A 641 -10.46 -3.94 -11.51
CA LEU A 641 -11.78 -4.45 -11.89
C LEU A 641 -11.72 -5.29 -13.17
N ARG A 642 -10.91 -4.88 -14.15
CA ARG A 642 -10.71 -5.68 -15.38
C ARG A 642 -9.98 -7.00 -15.07
N LEU A 643 -8.98 -6.98 -14.20
CA LEU A 643 -8.32 -8.20 -13.73
C LEU A 643 -9.27 -9.10 -12.92
N LYS A 644 -10.14 -8.53 -12.09
CA LYS A 644 -11.17 -9.27 -11.36
C LYS A 644 -12.13 -9.94 -12.33
N ASN A 645 -12.55 -9.23 -13.38
CA ASN A 645 -13.43 -9.75 -14.41
C ASN A 645 -12.82 -10.99 -15.10
N PHE A 646 -11.51 -10.97 -15.38
CA PHE A 646 -10.79 -12.16 -15.88
C PHE A 646 -10.89 -13.35 -14.93
N MET A 647 -10.66 -13.14 -13.63
CA MET A 647 -10.76 -14.21 -12.62
C MET A 647 -12.18 -14.76 -12.52
N ASP A 648 -13.18 -13.88 -12.50
CA ASP A 648 -14.60 -14.25 -12.45
C ASP A 648 -15.03 -15.13 -13.65
N HIS A 649 -14.47 -14.86 -14.84
CA HIS A 649 -14.70 -15.66 -16.06
C HIS A 649 -13.93 -17.00 -16.05
N ASN A 650 -12.91 -17.14 -15.20
CA ASN A 650 -12.05 -18.32 -15.14
C ASN A 650 -12.04 -18.99 -13.75
N PRO A 651 -13.21 -19.38 -13.20
CA PRO A 651 -13.32 -19.90 -11.83
C PRO A 651 -12.52 -21.19 -11.62
N LYS A 652 -12.25 -21.97 -12.68
CA LYS A 652 -11.43 -23.20 -12.59
C LYS A 652 -9.99 -22.91 -12.16
N PHE A 653 -9.48 -21.70 -12.39
CA PHE A 653 -8.13 -21.31 -12.03
C PHE A 653 -7.95 -21.11 -10.52
N HIS A 654 -8.99 -20.65 -9.81
CA HIS A 654 -8.87 -20.27 -8.39
C HIS A 654 -9.92 -20.90 -7.45
N ASN A 655 -11.02 -21.50 -7.92
CA ASN A 655 -12.01 -22.10 -7.03
C ASN A 655 -11.46 -23.35 -6.35
N SER A 656 -11.87 -23.63 -5.11
CA SER A 656 -11.46 -24.85 -4.42
C SER A 656 -11.77 -26.11 -5.22
N ALA A 657 -10.79 -26.99 -5.41
CA ALA A 657 -10.97 -28.29 -6.05
C ALA A 657 -12.09 -29.09 -5.39
N ASN A 658 -13.05 -29.56 -6.19
CA ASN A 658 -14.00 -30.56 -5.74
C ASN A 658 -13.30 -31.94 -5.75
N ILE A 659 -13.31 -32.64 -4.61
CA ILE A 659 -12.71 -33.97 -4.42
C ILE A 659 -13.27 -34.99 -5.44
N SER A 660 -14.47 -34.74 -5.97
CA SER A 660 -15.10 -35.57 -7.00
C SER A 660 -14.62 -35.31 -8.44
N ASN A 661 -13.67 -34.40 -8.67
CA ASN A 661 -13.17 -34.11 -10.02
C ASN A 661 -12.27 -35.27 -10.51
N PRO A 662 -12.55 -35.88 -11.68
CA PRO A 662 -11.78 -37.01 -12.20
C PRO A 662 -10.28 -36.71 -12.43
N ARG A 663 -9.89 -35.42 -12.50
CA ARG A 663 -8.48 -35.00 -12.54
C ARG A 663 -7.70 -35.35 -11.27
N PHE A 664 -8.37 -35.40 -10.11
CA PHE A 664 -7.77 -35.75 -8.82
C PHE A 664 -7.93 -37.25 -8.46
N GLN A 665 -8.50 -38.04 -9.39
CA GLN A 665 -8.55 -39.51 -9.30
C GLN A 665 -7.31 -40.16 -9.95
N ALA A 666 -6.33 -39.37 -10.41
CA ALA A 666 -5.08 -39.84 -10.99
C ALA A 666 -4.11 -40.44 -9.94
N VAL A 667 -3.24 -41.33 -10.41
CA VAL A 667 -2.40 -42.25 -9.61
C VAL A 667 -1.36 -41.56 -8.71
N ASP A 668 -1.05 -40.28 -8.93
CA ASP A 668 0.10 -39.60 -8.32
C ASP A 668 -0.30 -38.54 -7.28
N ARG A 669 -0.37 -38.94 -6.00
CA ARG A 669 -0.80 -38.09 -4.87
C ARG A 669 0.02 -36.79 -4.73
N ASN A 670 1.28 -36.81 -5.14
CA ASN A 670 2.18 -35.66 -5.04
C ASN A 670 1.79 -34.55 -6.01
N LEU A 671 1.46 -34.88 -7.27
CA LEU A 671 1.04 -33.88 -8.27
C LEU A 671 -0.27 -33.20 -7.86
N VAL A 672 -1.23 -33.99 -7.35
CA VAL A 672 -2.50 -33.47 -6.82
C VAL A 672 -2.25 -32.47 -5.68
N SER A 673 -1.31 -32.76 -4.78
CA SER A 673 -0.98 -31.84 -3.67
C SER A 673 -0.41 -30.50 -4.14
N LEU A 674 0.40 -30.49 -5.21
CA LEU A 674 0.98 -29.28 -5.79
C LEU A 674 -0.09 -28.42 -6.49
N GLU A 675 -0.99 -29.05 -7.26
CA GLU A 675 -2.11 -28.35 -7.90
C GLU A 675 -3.09 -27.75 -6.88
N LEU A 676 -3.39 -28.48 -5.80
CA LEU A 676 -4.22 -27.97 -4.71
C LEU A 676 -3.59 -26.77 -4.00
N ALA A 677 -2.27 -26.79 -3.81
CA ALA A 677 -1.54 -25.68 -3.22
C ALA A 677 -1.54 -24.43 -4.13
N GLU A 678 -1.33 -24.59 -5.44
CA GLU A 678 -1.44 -23.50 -6.42
C GLU A 678 -2.84 -22.90 -6.43
N GLN A 679 -3.88 -23.74 -6.47
CA GLN A 679 -5.26 -23.28 -6.51
C GLN A 679 -5.66 -22.55 -5.22
N LYS A 680 -5.19 -23.04 -4.06
CA LYS A 680 -5.37 -22.35 -2.78
C LYS A 680 -4.73 -20.96 -2.80
N SER A 681 -3.48 -20.85 -3.26
CA SER A 681 -2.78 -19.57 -3.37
C SER A 681 -3.48 -18.61 -4.33
N ALA A 682 -3.88 -19.09 -5.51
CA ALA A 682 -4.64 -18.31 -6.49
C ALA A 682 -5.98 -17.79 -5.91
N HIS A 683 -6.65 -18.59 -5.09
CA HIS A 683 -7.88 -18.16 -4.40
C HIS A 683 -7.63 -17.05 -3.39
N GLU A 684 -6.59 -17.20 -2.55
CA GLU A 684 -6.22 -16.19 -1.54
C GLU A 684 -5.88 -14.84 -2.21
N LEU A 685 -5.15 -14.88 -3.32
CA LEU A 685 -4.82 -13.70 -4.10
C LEU A 685 -6.03 -13.09 -4.81
N TYR A 686 -6.98 -13.90 -5.28
CA TYR A 686 -8.26 -13.41 -5.81
C TYR A 686 -9.09 -12.68 -4.73
N LEU A 687 -9.14 -13.22 -3.51
CA LEU A 687 -9.78 -12.52 -2.39
C LEU A 687 -9.07 -11.22 -2.05
N MET A 688 -7.74 -11.19 -2.11
CA MET A 688 -6.96 -9.95 -1.93
C MET A 688 -7.26 -8.93 -3.05
N LEU A 689 -7.36 -9.37 -4.31
CA LEU A 689 -7.76 -8.53 -5.44
C LEU A 689 -9.13 -7.86 -5.19
N ILE A 690 -10.11 -8.63 -4.71
CA ILE A 690 -11.41 -8.07 -4.31
C ILE A 690 -11.22 -7.03 -3.21
N GLN A 691 -10.52 -7.36 -2.13
CA GLN A 691 -10.32 -6.43 -1.02
C GLN A 691 -9.60 -5.14 -1.44
N CYS A 692 -8.65 -5.20 -2.40
CA CYS A 692 -8.02 -4.01 -2.98
C CYS A 692 -9.01 -3.13 -3.73
N VAL A 693 -9.87 -3.72 -4.57
CA VAL A 693 -10.92 -2.99 -5.29
C VAL A 693 -11.90 -2.33 -4.32
N GLU A 694 -12.30 -3.05 -3.28
CA GLU A 694 -13.23 -2.56 -2.25
C GLU A 694 -12.61 -1.45 -1.39
N ALA A 695 -11.33 -1.56 -1.02
CA ALA A 695 -10.60 -0.54 -0.29
C ALA A 695 -10.43 0.74 -1.12
N LEU A 696 -10.08 0.63 -2.41
CA LEU A 696 -10.00 1.78 -3.32
C LEU A 696 -11.37 2.45 -3.49
N SER A 697 -12.44 1.67 -3.60
CA SER A 697 -13.81 2.21 -3.69
C SER A 697 -14.19 2.97 -2.41
N PHE A 698 -13.78 2.48 -1.24
CA PHE A 698 -13.97 3.18 0.03
C PHE A 698 -13.16 4.49 0.10
N ILE A 699 -11.91 4.49 -0.34
CA ILE A 699 -11.06 5.70 -0.35
C ILE A 699 -11.66 6.77 -1.28
N GLU A 700 -12.10 6.40 -2.48
CA GLU A 700 -12.77 7.32 -3.39
C GLU A 700 -14.07 7.87 -2.82
N PHE A 701 -14.89 7.02 -2.17
CA PHE A 701 -16.09 7.46 -1.47
C PHE A 701 -15.78 8.54 -0.43
N LEU A 702 -14.67 8.40 0.30
CA LEU A 702 -14.25 9.42 1.25
C LEU A 702 -13.79 10.72 0.55
N PHE A 703 -13.16 10.64 -0.63
CA PHE A 703 -12.75 11.81 -1.41
C PHE A 703 -13.92 12.69 -1.85
N ASP A 704 -15.00 12.08 -2.34
CA ASP A 704 -16.25 12.79 -2.67
C ASP A 704 -16.84 13.53 -1.46
N SER A 705 -16.48 13.07 -0.25
CA SER A 705 -16.97 13.56 1.03
C SER A 705 -16.05 14.58 1.72
N THR A 706 -15.10 15.22 1.04
CA THR A 706 -14.09 16.15 1.60
C THR A 706 -13.33 15.58 2.82
N VAL A 707 -12.60 14.49 2.60
CA VAL A 707 -11.74 13.75 3.58
C VAL A 707 -11.10 14.63 4.65
N GLN A 708 -10.45 15.73 4.24
CA GLN A 708 -9.70 16.58 5.17
C GLN A 708 -10.59 17.18 6.28
N SER A 709 -11.85 17.46 5.97
CA SER A 709 -12.83 17.91 6.98
C SER A 709 -13.33 16.77 7.88
N ILE A 710 -13.36 15.52 7.40
CA ILE A 710 -13.69 14.36 8.23
C ILE A 710 -12.58 14.13 9.24
N ILE A 711 -11.33 14.17 8.77
CA ILE A 711 -10.15 13.96 9.61
C ILE A 711 -10.04 15.06 10.67
N SER A 712 -10.03 16.32 10.27
CA SER A 712 -9.84 17.45 11.20
C SER A 712 -10.99 17.65 12.21
N ASN A 713 -12.25 17.40 11.82
CA ASN A 713 -13.40 17.72 12.68
C ASN A 713 -13.84 16.56 13.60
N HIS A 714 -13.53 15.31 13.25
CA HIS A 714 -14.10 14.15 13.91
C HIS A 714 -13.08 13.15 14.48
N LEU A 715 -11.78 13.32 14.20
CA LEU A 715 -10.72 12.47 14.75
C LEU A 715 -9.86 13.26 15.76
N LYS A 716 -9.42 12.59 16.83
CA LYS A 716 -8.55 13.18 17.86
C LYS A 716 -7.10 13.25 17.37
N ASN A 717 -6.33 14.24 17.83
CA ASN A 717 -4.94 14.54 17.38
C ASN A 717 -3.98 13.33 17.32
N GLN A 718 -4.12 12.31 18.17
CA GLN A 718 -3.26 11.11 18.13
C GLN A 718 -3.56 10.16 16.95
N HIS A 719 -4.82 10.09 16.51
CA HIS A 719 -5.23 9.25 15.37
C HIS A 719 -5.08 9.98 14.04
N GLU A 720 -5.14 11.31 14.05
CA GLU A 720 -5.00 12.17 12.88
C GLU A 720 -3.66 11.95 12.16
N THR A 721 -2.53 12.03 12.88
CA THR A 721 -1.21 11.83 12.27
C THR A 721 -1.03 10.42 11.72
N ALA A 722 -1.56 9.41 12.42
CA ALA A 722 -1.50 8.02 11.98
C ALA A 722 -2.33 7.76 10.72
N ILE A 723 -3.44 8.49 10.54
CA ILE A 723 -4.28 8.40 9.34
C ILE A 723 -3.62 9.07 8.14
N TYR A 724 -2.93 10.19 8.34
CA TYR A 724 -2.16 10.85 7.27
C TYR A 724 -1.02 10.00 6.73
N ASP A 725 -0.46 9.12 7.56
CA ASP A 725 0.59 8.18 7.17
C ASP A 725 0.07 6.83 6.63
N LEU A 726 -1.25 6.64 6.58
CA LEU A 726 -1.87 5.39 6.18
C LEU A 726 -1.74 5.15 4.67
N ASP A 727 -1.38 3.93 4.30
CA ASP A 727 -1.28 3.45 2.92
C ASP A 727 -2.17 2.20 2.69
N ILE A 728 -2.35 1.78 1.44
CA ILE A 728 -3.24 0.65 1.12
C ILE A 728 -2.71 -0.67 1.70
N SER A 729 -1.41 -0.87 1.68
CA SER A 729 -0.75 -2.03 2.28
C SER A 729 -1.10 -2.15 3.77
N THR A 730 -0.96 -1.08 4.55
CA THR A 730 -1.26 -1.05 5.99
C THR A 730 -2.76 -1.23 6.25
N ILE A 731 -3.63 -0.59 5.46
CA ILE A 731 -5.09 -0.76 5.53
C ILE A 731 -5.50 -2.23 5.44
N LEU A 732 -4.91 -2.99 4.51
CA LEU A 732 -5.32 -4.35 4.21
C LEU A 732 -4.62 -5.41 5.07
N THR A 733 -3.34 -5.21 5.38
CA THR A 733 -2.45 -6.24 5.92
C THR A 733 -2.10 -6.07 7.41
N THR A 734 -2.53 -4.97 8.05
CA THR A 734 -2.22 -4.74 9.47
C THR A 734 -3.48 -4.59 10.32
N SER A 735 -3.42 -5.04 11.58
CA SER A 735 -4.51 -4.86 12.55
C SER A 735 -4.74 -3.38 12.86
N GLN A 736 -3.67 -2.61 13.04
CA GLN A 736 -3.72 -1.17 13.28
C GLN A 736 -4.36 -0.41 12.12
N GLY A 737 -3.99 -0.71 10.87
CA GLY A 737 -4.58 -0.04 9.70
C GLY A 737 -6.07 -0.32 9.56
N ARG A 738 -6.53 -1.55 9.84
CA ARG A 738 -7.96 -1.87 9.89
C ARG A 738 -8.69 -1.13 11.01
N GLU A 739 -8.10 -1.00 12.19
CA GLU A 739 -8.68 -0.22 13.29
C GLU A 739 -8.84 1.26 12.93
N LEU A 740 -7.79 1.89 12.38
CA LEU A 740 -7.84 3.27 11.90
C LEU A 740 -8.88 3.46 10.79
N THR A 741 -9.02 2.47 9.90
CA THR A 741 -10.06 2.48 8.86
C THR A 741 -11.47 2.42 9.46
N ARG A 742 -11.71 1.62 10.51
CA ARG A 742 -13.00 1.62 11.21
C ARG A 742 -13.30 2.96 11.86
N GLU A 743 -12.31 3.62 12.45
CA GLU A 743 -12.48 4.98 12.99
C GLU A 743 -12.80 6.00 11.90
N LEU A 744 -12.18 5.89 10.72
CA LEU A 744 -12.53 6.70 9.54
C LEU A 744 -13.99 6.49 9.10
N VAL A 745 -14.48 5.25 9.09
CA VAL A 745 -15.90 4.98 8.80
C VAL A 745 -16.81 5.65 9.83
N ILE A 746 -16.50 5.54 11.13
CA ILE A 746 -17.30 6.18 12.19
C ILE A 746 -17.29 7.70 12.05
N ALA A 747 -16.15 8.28 11.68
CA ALA A 747 -16.01 9.71 11.42
C ALA A 747 -16.85 10.14 10.20
N ALA A 748 -16.81 9.36 9.10
CA ALA A 748 -17.64 9.60 7.93
C ALA A 748 -19.14 9.53 8.27
N ILE A 749 -19.57 8.50 9.00
CA ILE A 749 -20.95 8.37 9.52
C ILE A 749 -21.36 9.62 10.31
N SER A 750 -20.49 10.10 11.20
CA SER A 750 -20.77 11.26 12.05
C SER A 750 -20.93 12.54 11.24
N LYS A 751 -20.11 12.72 10.20
CA LYS A 751 -20.26 13.85 9.27
C LYS A 751 -21.57 13.78 8.49
N TYR A 752 -21.85 12.66 7.83
CA TYR A 752 -23.04 12.53 6.99
C TYR A 752 -24.35 12.64 7.78
N ALA A 753 -24.36 12.15 9.04
CA ALA A 753 -25.49 12.32 9.94
C ALA A 753 -25.80 13.80 10.23
N SER A 754 -24.78 14.66 10.30
CA SER A 754 -24.98 16.11 10.53
C SER A 754 -25.49 16.87 9.29
N THR A 755 -25.15 16.40 8.08
CA THR A 755 -25.47 17.10 6.82
C THR A 755 -26.88 16.78 6.30
N TYR A 756 -27.39 15.57 6.52
CA TYR A 756 -28.65 15.10 5.95
C TYR A 756 -29.66 14.72 7.04
N SER A 757 -30.24 15.72 7.70
CA SER A 757 -31.22 15.51 8.77
C SER A 757 -32.60 15.01 8.28
N GLN A 758 -32.92 15.08 6.98
CA GLN A 758 -34.28 14.82 6.48
C GLN A 758 -34.44 13.74 5.39
N GLY A 759 -33.39 13.02 4.97
CA GLY A 759 -33.58 11.93 4.01
C GLY A 759 -32.32 11.19 3.58
N GLY A 760 -32.11 9.99 4.14
CA GLY A 760 -31.06 9.06 3.73
C GLY A 760 -30.05 8.71 4.83
N SER A 761 -30.50 8.26 6.00
CA SER A 761 -29.66 8.00 7.19
C SER A 761 -28.97 6.63 7.21
N ASP A 762 -28.90 5.92 6.08
CA ASP A 762 -28.22 4.63 5.95
C ASP A 762 -27.29 4.62 4.74
N PHE A 763 -26.85 5.81 4.30
CA PHE A 763 -26.08 5.99 3.08
C PHE A 763 -24.70 5.35 3.18
N VAL A 764 -23.98 5.61 4.28
CA VAL A 764 -22.61 5.09 4.44
C VAL A 764 -22.67 3.57 4.56
N SER A 765 -23.51 3.03 5.46
CA SER A 765 -23.60 1.58 5.65
C SER A 765 -24.15 0.82 4.43
N LYS A 766 -25.10 1.37 3.68
CA LYS A 766 -25.56 0.78 2.40
C LYS A 766 -24.47 0.79 1.33
N TYR A 767 -23.69 1.87 1.24
CA TYR A 767 -22.56 1.92 0.31
C TYR A 767 -21.54 0.83 0.66
N LEU A 768 -21.16 0.72 1.93
CA LEU A 768 -20.22 -0.29 2.41
C LEU A 768 -20.74 -1.72 2.20
N GLU A 769 -22.04 -1.96 2.42
CA GLU A 769 -22.66 -3.27 2.18
C GLU A 769 -22.66 -3.64 0.69
N ARG A 770 -22.85 -2.65 -0.20
CA ARG A 770 -22.91 -2.88 -1.65
C ARG A 770 -21.53 -3.04 -2.29
N PHE A 771 -20.54 -2.27 -1.84
CA PHE A 771 -19.24 -2.13 -2.52
C PHE A 771 -18.04 -2.58 -1.70
N CYS A 772 -18.18 -2.80 -0.38
CA CYS A 772 -17.06 -3.09 0.53
C CYS A 772 -17.34 -4.26 1.48
N SER A 773 -18.15 -5.24 1.04
CA SER A 773 -18.65 -6.31 1.89
C SER A 773 -17.58 -7.32 2.32
N SER A 774 -16.61 -7.62 1.45
CA SER A 774 -15.48 -8.51 1.76
C SER A 774 -14.46 -7.82 2.68
N PHE A 775 -14.32 -6.50 2.54
CA PHE A 775 -13.37 -5.67 3.26
C PHE A 775 -13.82 -5.46 4.71
N PHE A 776 -15.10 -5.15 4.94
CA PHE A 776 -15.67 -4.91 6.27
C PHE A 776 -16.37 -6.16 6.87
N GLY A 777 -16.81 -7.14 6.09
CA GLY A 777 -17.50 -8.32 6.62
C GLY A 777 -18.85 -8.01 7.28
N ALA A 778 -19.67 -9.04 7.48
CA ALA A 778 -21.05 -8.86 7.98
C ALA A 778 -21.11 -8.20 9.38
N ASN A 779 -20.18 -8.56 10.27
CA ASN A 779 -20.18 -8.03 11.64
C ASN A 779 -19.83 -6.53 11.69
N ASP A 780 -18.84 -6.06 10.91
CA ASP A 780 -18.52 -4.62 10.91
C ASP A 780 -19.65 -3.83 10.22
N ILE A 781 -20.28 -4.37 9.17
CA ILE A 781 -21.46 -3.73 8.54
C ILE A 781 -22.60 -3.57 9.54
N SER A 782 -22.97 -4.63 10.28
CA SER A 782 -23.99 -4.52 11.33
C SER A 782 -23.57 -3.51 12.41
N PHE A 783 -22.31 -3.51 12.84
CA PHE A 783 -21.81 -2.51 13.78
C PHE A 783 -21.95 -1.08 13.23
N PHE A 784 -21.60 -0.82 11.97
CA PHE A 784 -21.72 0.50 11.35
C PHE A 784 -23.17 0.95 11.17
N LYS A 785 -24.08 0.05 10.78
CA LYS A 785 -25.52 0.32 10.77
C LYS A 785 -26.00 0.73 12.16
N GLY A 786 -25.57 0.01 13.21
CA GLY A 786 -25.86 0.35 14.59
C GLY A 786 -25.36 1.75 14.98
N MET A 787 -24.13 2.09 14.62
CA MET A 787 -23.53 3.41 14.87
C MET A 787 -24.26 4.55 14.13
N GLU A 788 -24.68 4.31 12.89
CA GLU A 788 -25.40 5.30 12.07
C GLU A 788 -26.77 5.64 12.70
N TYR A 789 -27.54 4.62 13.09
CA TYR A 789 -28.80 4.82 13.83
C TYR A 789 -28.59 5.44 15.22
N LEU A 790 -27.49 5.12 15.91
CA LEU A 790 -27.16 5.72 17.19
C LEU A 790 -26.86 7.22 17.06
N ARG A 791 -26.11 7.62 16.02
CA ARG A 791 -25.83 9.04 15.72
C ARG A 791 -27.08 9.79 15.30
N ARG A 792 -27.96 9.14 14.53
CA ARG A 792 -29.26 9.70 14.17
C ARG A 792 -30.11 10.00 15.40
N ALA A 793 -30.20 9.07 16.36
CA ALA A 793 -30.98 9.27 17.58
C ALA A 793 -30.55 10.52 18.37
N THR A 794 -29.28 10.93 18.31
CA THR A 794 -28.80 12.16 18.96
C THR A 794 -29.22 13.47 18.28
N HIS A 795 -29.69 13.40 17.02
CA HIS A 795 -30.16 14.55 16.24
C HIS A 795 -31.68 14.55 16.02
N ASP A 796 -32.37 13.43 16.26
CA ASP A 796 -33.82 13.31 16.12
C ASP A 796 -34.55 14.19 17.17
N GLU A 797 -35.35 15.14 16.69
CA GLU A 797 -36.11 16.07 17.55
C GLU A 797 -37.35 15.39 18.17
N SER A 798 -37.97 14.44 17.47
CA SER A 798 -39.16 13.71 17.90
C SER A 798 -38.83 12.53 18.80
N ASP A 799 -39.50 12.43 19.95
CA ASP A 799 -39.37 11.29 20.87
C ASP A 799 -39.68 9.94 20.20
N HIS A 800 -40.60 9.92 19.23
CA HIS A 800 -40.98 8.70 18.52
C HIS A 800 -39.85 8.23 17.59
N GLU A 801 -39.32 9.14 16.76
CA GLU A 801 -38.25 8.85 15.81
C GLU A 801 -36.96 8.47 16.52
N ARG A 802 -36.62 9.20 17.59
CA ARG A 802 -35.46 8.89 18.44
C ARG A 802 -35.56 7.48 19.03
N ASN A 803 -36.73 7.11 19.56
CA ASN A 803 -36.94 5.75 20.08
C ASN A 803 -36.89 4.67 18.99
N ASP A 804 -37.38 4.94 17.79
CA ASP A 804 -37.25 4.02 16.65
C ASP A 804 -35.78 3.84 16.25
N SER A 805 -35.03 4.94 16.13
CA SER A 805 -33.59 4.93 15.86
C SER A 805 -32.81 4.12 16.90
N LEU A 806 -33.08 4.31 18.21
CA LEU A 806 -32.43 3.55 19.29
C LEU A 806 -32.78 2.05 19.27
N ARG A 807 -34.02 1.70 18.91
CA ARG A 807 -34.43 0.30 18.76
C ARG A 807 -33.73 -0.36 17.57
N ARG A 808 -33.63 0.34 16.44
CA ARG A 808 -32.90 -0.16 15.25
C ARG A 808 -31.41 -0.29 15.53
N SER A 809 -30.79 0.68 16.22
CA SER A 809 -29.37 0.56 16.60
C SER A 809 -29.13 -0.67 17.48
N LEU A 810 -30.05 -0.94 18.42
CA LEU A 810 -29.98 -2.13 19.26
C LEU A 810 -30.02 -3.43 18.45
N VAL A 811 -30.92 -3.56 17.47
CA VAL A 811 -31.01 -4.76 16.62
C VAL A 811 -29.67 -5.05 15.93
N TYR A 812 -29.06 -4.04 15.32
CA TYR A 812 -27.78 -4.22 14.63
C TYR A 812 -26.59 -4.44 15.58
N PHE A 813 -26.54 -3.74 16.72
CA PHE A 813 -25.50 -4.01 17.72
C PHE A 813 -25.63 -5.42 18.30
N LYS A 814 -26.85 -5.95 18.46
CA LYS A 814 -27.07 -7.33 18.87
C LYS A 814 -26.46 -8.31 17.88
N GLU A 815 -26.57 -8.08 16.57
CA GLU A 815 -25.93 -8.92 15.53
C GLU A 815 -24.40 -9.00 15.73
N ALA A 816 -23.75 -7.87 15.98
CA ALA A 816 -22.30 -7.76 16.15
C ALA A 816 -21.79 -7.90 17.60
N ALA A 817 -22.65 -8.20 18.59
CA ALA A 817 -22.38 -7.99 20.02
C ALA A 817 -21.11 -8.65 20.58
N ALA A 818 -20.69 -9.81 20.04
CA ALA A 818 -19.48 -10.51 20.47
C ALA A 818 -18.18 -9.85 19.98
N TYR A 819 -18.24 -9.02 18.93
CA TYR A 819 -17.07 -8.43 18.27
C TYR A 819 -16.78 -6.98 18.70
N ILE A 820 -17.77 -6.30 19.29
CA ILE A 820 -17.61 -4.91 19.72
C ILE A 820 -16.63 -4.87 20.91
N SER A 821 -15.63 -3.99 20.86
CA SER A 821 -14.68 -3.82 21.97
C SER A 821 -15.37 -3.24 23.21
N ASP A 822 -14.85 -3.53 24.40
CA ASP A 822 -15.42 -3.04 25.66
C ASP A 822 -15.43 -1.50 25.72
N ALA A 823 -14.38 -0.84 25.21
CA ALA A 823 -14.31 0.61 25.12
C ALA A 823 -15.43 1.21 24.25
N LYS A 824 -15.73 0.59 23.10
CA LYS A 824 -16.82 1.05 22.22
C LYS A 824 -18.18 0.75 22.81
N LEU A 825 -18.37 -0.40 23.47
CA LEU A 825 -19.60 -0.70 24.20
C LEU A 825 -19.88 0.30 25.32
N ALA A 826 -18.86 0.66 26.11
CA ALA A 826 -18.99 1.69 27.13
C ALA A 826 -19.47 3.02 26.53
N SER A 827 -18.91 3.41 25.36
CA SER A 827 -19.37 4.60 24.63
C SER A 827 -20.82 4.47 24.14
N ILE A 828 -21.23 3.32 23.60
CA ILE A 828 -22.62 3.09 23.15
C ILE A 828 -23.58 3.17 24.34
N PHE A 829 -23.25 2.51 25.45
CA PHE A 829 -24.07 2.52 26.66
C PHE A 829 -24.17 3.90 27.29
N SER A 830 -23.10 4.71 27.24
CA SER A 830 -23.17 6.11 27.66
C SER A 830 -24.21 6.89 26.86
N VAL A 831 -24.26 6.71 25.53
CA VAL A 831 -25.27 7.38 24.67
C VAL A 831 -26.67 6.84 24.97
N TYR A 832 -26.83 5.53 25.20
CA TYR A 832 -28.12 4.96 25.62
C TYR A 832 -28.61 5.52 26.97
N ARG A 833 -27.72 5.75 27.94
CA ARG A 833 -28.09 6.39 29.23
C ARG A 833 -28.55 7.83 29.03
N GLN A 834 -27.81 8.62 28.25
CA GLN A 834 -28.18 10.01 27.93
C GLN A 834 -29.55 10.10 27.26
N ASN A 835 -29.91 9.11 26.45
CA ASN A 835 -31.19 9.04 25.77
C ASN A 835 -32.29 8.30 26.56
N SER A 836 -32.07 8.01 27.86
CA SER A 836 -33.03 7.29 28.70
C SER A 836 -33.47 5.95 28.09
N PHE A 837 -32.53 5.19 27.52
CA PHE A 837 -32.75 3.89 26.86
C PHE A 837 -32.03 2.73 27.58
N HIS A 838 -32.29 2.59 28.88
CA HIS A 838 -31.65 1.58 29.73
C HIS A 838 -31.96 0.14 29.29
N VAL A 839 -33.18 -0.13 28.80
CA VAL A 839 -33.58 -1.45 28.28
C VAL A 839 -32.63 -1.94 27.19
N GLY A 840 -32.15 -1.04 26.32
CA GLY A 840 -31.17 -1.41 25.30
C GLY A 840 -29.81 -1.84 25.85
N ILE A 841 -29.41 -1.33 27.02
CA ILE A 841 -28.18 -1.74 27.71
C ILE A 841 -28.34 -3.18 28.21
N LEU A 842 -29.47 -3.47 28.85
CA LEU A 842 -29.80 -4.80 29.36
C LEU A 842 -29.79 -5.83 28.22
N ASP A 843 -30.55 -5.56 27.17
CA ASP A 843 -30.71 -6.49 26.03
C ASP A 843 -29.39 -6.73 25.30
N LEU A 844 -28.59 -5.69 25.07
CA LEU A 844 -27.31 -5.84 24.36
C LEU A 844 -26.25 -6.56 25.22
N ALA A 845 -26.19 -6.27 26.52
CA ALA A 845 -25.26 -6.93 27.43
C ALA A 845 -25.59 -8.41 27.63
N LEU A 846 -26.89 -8.76 27.75
CA LEU A 846 -27.35 -10.15 27.82
C LEU A 846 -27.08 -10.89 26.51
N GLU A 847 -27.36 -10.27 25.36
CA GLU A 847 -27.05 -10.85 24.05
C GLU A 847 -25.55 -11.09 23.87
N ARG A 848 -24.70 -10.14 24.30
CA ARG A 848 -23.24 -10.31 24.29
C ARG A 848 -22.83 -11.52 25.13
N ALA A 849 -23.34 -11.64 26.36
CA ALA A 849 -23.03 -12.76 27.23
C ALA A 849 -23.43 -14.11 26.58
N GLN A 850 -24.60 -14.16 25.95
CA GLN A 850 -25.08 -15.34 25.23
C GLN A 850 -24.23 -15.67 23.99
N LYS A 851 -23.79 -14.67 23.23
CA LYS A 851 -22.95 -14.90 22.03
C LYS A 851 -21.51 -15.28 22.35
N ILE A 852 -20.96 -14.78 23.47
CA ILE A 852 -19.64 -15.18 23.96
C ILE A 852 -19.66 -16.64 24.47
N ASP A 853 -20.74 -17.04 25.13
CA ASP A 853 -20.91 -18.40 25.67
C ASP A 853 -22.23 -19.06 25.21
N PRO A 854 -22.35 -19.46 23.92
CA PRO A 854 -23.60 -20.00 23.37
C PRO A 854 -24.05 -21.31 24.01
N GLN A 855 -23.09 -22.10 24.50
CA GLN A 855 -23.34 -23.39 25.15
C GLN A 855 -23.51 -23.26 26.67
N SER A 856 -23.47 -22.03 27.20
CA SER A 856 -23.55 -21.75 28.64
C SER A 856 -22.52 -22.52 29.48
N GLN A 857 -21.32 -22.78 28.96
CA GLN A 857 -20.27 -23.52 29.67
C GLN A 857 -19.74 -22.74 30.90
N GLY A 858 -19.81 -21.41 30.89
CA GLY A 858 -19.39 -20.57 32.01
C GLY A 858 -20.20 -20.82 33.30
N ILE A 859 -21.43 -21.34 33.18
CA ILE A 859 -22.21 -21.72 34.36
C ILE A 859 -21.65 -22.96 35.07
N ILE A 860 -21.02 -23.87 34.32
CA ILE A 860 -20.44 -25.10 34.87
C ILE A 860 -19.28 -24.76 35.80
N ALA A 861 -18.45 -23.77 35.43
CA ALA A 861 -17.39 -23.25 36.28
C ALA A 861 -17.92 -22.63 37.58
N PHE A 862 -19.10 -22.01 37.55
CA PHE A 862 -19.75 -21.45 38.75
C PHE A 862 -20.32 -22.57 39.64
N GLU A 863 -21.08 -23.50 39.06
CA GLU A 863 -21.82 -24.52 39.83
C GLU A 863 -20.96 -25.68 40.34
N SER A 864 -19.87 -25.99 39.64
CA SER A 864 -18.98 -27.10 39.92
C SER A 864 -17.52 -26.63 39.95
N PRO A 865 -17.05 -26.09 41.10
CA PRO A 865 -15.68 -25.59 41.22
C PRO A 865 -14.60 -26.64 40.94
N SER A 866 -14.92 -27.93 41.15
CA SER A 866 -14.04 -29.07 40.92
C SER A 866 -13.85 -29.45 39.44
N SER A 867 -14.74 -29.00 38.54
CA SER A 867 -14.64 -29.25 37.09
C SER A 867 -14.17 -28.02 36.30
N ARG A 868 -13.60 -27.02 36.99
CA ARG A 868 -13.07 -25.79 36.37
C ARG A 868 -11.86 -26.10 35.48
N ASN A 869 -11.86 -25.50 34.30
CA ASN A 869 -10.69 -25.41 33.44
C ASN A 869 -10.52 -23.96 32.97
N GLU A 870 -9.33 -23.63 32.46
CA GLU A 870 -9.00 -22.27 32.03
C GLU A 870 -10.01 -21.69 31.03
N THR A 871 -10.51 -22.51 30.10
CA THR A 871 -11.50 -22.08 29.09
C THR A 871 -12.86 -21.71 29.69
N THR A 872 -13.40 -22.55 30.58
CA THR A 872 -14.70 -22.32 31.24
C THR A 872 -14.64 -21.16 32.23
N GLU A 873 -13.49 -20.96 32.88
CA GLU A 873 -13.23 -19.81 33.74
C GLU A 873 -13.16 -18.50 32.94
N ASN A 874 -12.44 -18.48 31.81
CA ASN A 874 -12.38 -17.32 30.93
C ASN A 874 -13.76 -16.94 30.34
N LEU A 875 -14.57 -17.94 29.97
CA LEU A 875 -15.96 -17.71 29.53
C LEU A 875 -16.83 -17.14 30.65
N MET A 876 -16.70 -17.66 31.87
CA MET A 876 -17.40 -17.13 33.04
C MET A 876 -17.01 -15.67 33.30
N ILE A 877 -15.71 -15.34 33.36
CA ILE A 877 -15.22 -13.97 33.56
C ILE A 877 -15.76 -13.03 32.48
N SER A 878 -15.74 -13.46 31.22
CA SER A 878 -16.24 -12.66 30.10
C SER A 878 -17.74 -12.34 30.22
N ARG A 879 -18.55 -13.29 30.71
CA ARG A 879 -19.98 -13.05 31.01
C ARG A 879 -20.17 -12.08 32.18
N LEU A 880 -19.38 -12.23 33.25
CA LEU A 880 -19.44 -11.32 34.40
C LEU A 880 -19.12 -9.88 33.99
N ASN A 881 -18.11 -9.71 33.12
CA ASN A 881 -17.76 -8.41 32.56
C ASN A 881 -18.94 -7.82 31.77
N ALA A 882 -19.67 -8.63 30.99
CA ALA A 882 -20.88 -8.17 30.29
C ALA A 882 -21.99 -7.74 31.27
N TYR A 883 -22.23 -8.49 32.35
CA TYR A 883 -23.25 -8.14 33.35
C TYR A 883 -22.92 -6.88 34.14
N SER A 884 -21.65 -6.53 34.30
CA SER A 884 -21.24 -5.31 34.99
C SER A 884 -21.88 -4.03 34.40
N TYR A 885 -22.08 -4.00 33.08
CA TYR A 885 -22.77 -2.90 32.41
C TYR A 885 -24.26 -2.82 32.77
N ILE A 886 -24.90 -3.96 33.01
CA ILE A 886 -26.29 -4.04 33.45
C ILE A 886 -26.40 -3.48 34.87
N PHE A 887 -25.54 -3.92 35.79
CA PHE A 887 -25.53 -3.41 37.16
C PHE A 887 -25.27 -1.91 37.21
N SER A 888 -24.31 -1.42 36.43
CA SER A 888 -24.07 0.02 36.32
C SER A 888 -25.29 0.79 35.76
N ALA A 889 -26.08 0.19 34.85
CA ALA A 889 -27.32 0.80 34.37
C ALA A 889 -28.45 0.76 35.43
N LEU A 890 -28.54 -0.29 36.25
CA LEU A 890 -29.49 -0.36 37.35
C LEU A 890 -29.13 0.61 38.49
N GLU A 891 -27.84 0.80 38.77
CA GLU A 891 -27.33 1.80 39.72
C GLU A 891 -27.68 3.23 39.27
N ASP A 892 -27.52 3.53 37.97
CA ASP A 892 -27.94 4.80 37.38
C ASP A 892 -29.46 5.04 37.60
N LEU A 893 -30.28 4.00 37.44
CA LEU A 893 -31.73 4.09 37.69
C LEU A 893 -32.09 4.30 39.17
N ILE A 894 -31.37 3.68 40.10
CA ILE A 894 -31.54 3.93 41.53
C ILE A 894 -31.21 5.39 41.83
N TRP A 895 -30.14 5.91 41.21
CA TRP A 895 -29.75 7.30 41.35
C TRP A 895 -30.81 8.26 40.77
N ILE A 896 -31.31 8.00 39.56
CA ILE A 896 -32.38 8.78 38.91
C ILE A 896 -33.66 8.78 39.74
N SER A 897 -34.02 7.65 40.33
CA SER A 897 -35.20 7.52 41.20
C SER A 897 -35.12 8.44 42.44
N LYS A 898 -33.90 8.68 42.95
CA LYS A 898 -33.66 9.50 44.15
C LYS A 898 -33.43 10.99 43.81
N ASN A 899 -32.72 11.28 42.73
CA ASN A 899 -32.20 12.62 42.42
C ASN A 899 -32.86 13.29 41.20
N GLY A 900 -33.73 12.58 40.47
CA GLY A 900 -34.30 13.03 39.21
C GLY A 900 -33.39 12.77 38.01
N VAL A 901 -33.87 13.09 36.81
CA VAL A 901 -33.13 12.90 35.54
C VAL A 901 -32.02 13.96 35.43
N PRO A 902 -30.75 13.59 35.13
CA PRO A 902 -29.66 14.54 34.97
C PRO A 902 -29.92 15.62 33.90
N LEU A 903 -29.35 16.81 34.11
CA LEU A 903 -29.33 17.87 33.09
C LEU A 903 -28.56 17.39 31.85
N GLY A 904 -29.20 17.47 30.68
CA GLY A 904 -28.65 16.99 29.40
C GLY A 904 -29.09 15.58 28.99
N HIS A 905 -29.81 14.86 29.86
CA HIS A 905 -30.47 13.60 29.50
C HIS A 905 -31.91 13.87 29.01
N ILE A 906 -32.42 12.96 28.17
CA ILE A 906 -33.82 13.01 27.71
C ILE A 906 -34.78 12.77 28.89
N ALA A 907 -35.75 13.67 29.06
CA ALA A 907 -36.71 13.62 30.16
C ALA A 907 -37.53 12.33 30.18
N ILE A 908 -37.81 11.82 31.38
CA ILE A 908 -38.62 10.63 31.60
C ILE A 908 -39.97 11.07 32.22
N PRO A 909 -41.11 10.91 31.51
CA PRO A 909 -42.40 11.41 31.97
C PRO A 909 -42.88 10.79 33.30
N ASN A 910 -42.62 9.50 33.53
CA ASN A 910 -42.93 8.81 34.77
C ASN A 910 -41.73 7.95 35.20
N VAL A 911 -40.88 8.52 36.05
CA VAL A 911 -39.64 7.89 36.52
C VAL A 911 -39.93 6.58 37.25
N THR A 912 -40.92 6.54 38.15
CA THR A 912 -41.23 5.34 38.94
C THR A 912 -41.70 4.18 38.05
N ALA A 913 -42.61 4.43 37.11
CA ALA A 913 -43.08 3.42 36.18
C ALA A 913 -41.97 2.95 35.24
N TYR A 914 -41.12 3.88 34.78
CA TYR A 914 -39.98 3.56 33.92
C TYR A 914 -38.95 2.68 34.63
N VAL A 915 -38.54 3.06 35.85
CA VAL A 915 -37.62 2.26 36.67
C VAL A 915 -38.17 0.86 36.88
N ASN A 916 -39.44 0.74 37.26
CA ASN A 916 -40.07 -0.57 37.44
C ASN A 916 -40.05 -1.42 36.18
N ASN A 917 -40.39 -0.84 35.03
CA ASN A 917 -40.34 -1.55 33.76
C ASN A 917 -38.94 -2.07 33.40
N VAL A 918 -37.87 -1.32 33.67
CA VAL A 918 -36.49 -1.77 33.38
C VAL A 918 -36.08 -2.93 34.30
N PHE A 919 -36.37 -2.84 35.59
CA PHE A 919 -36.12 -3.93 36.54
C PHE A 919 -36.91 -5.19 36.18
N ASP A 920 -38.19 -5.05 35.84
CA ASP A 920 -39.03 -6.17 35.39
C ASP A 920 -38.47 -6.79 34.10
N THR A 921 -37.90 -5.98 33.21
CA THR A 921 -37.24 -6.47 31.99
C THR A 921 -35.97 -7.27 32.31
N ALA A 922 -35.14 -6.82 33.26
CA ALA A 922 -33.99 -7.59 33.72
C ALA A 922 -34.41 -8.97 34.27
N LEU A 923 -35.50 -9.01 35.05
CA LEU A 923 -36.02 -10.23 35.66
C LEU A 923 -36.62 -11.23 34.65
N ARG A 924 -37.04 -10.77 33.46
CA ARG A 924 -37.51 -11.63 32.36
C ARG A 924 -36.39 -12.40 31.64
N SER A 925 -35.12 -12.14 31.97
CA SER A 925 -34.00 -12.88 31.40
C SER A 925 -34.10 -14.39 31.69
N ASN A 926 -33.71 -15.23 30.74
CA ASN A 926 -33.61 -16.69 30.93
C ASN A 926 -32.17 -17.12 31.30
N ASP A 927 -31.27 -16.17 31.53
CA ASP A 927 -29.88 -16.45 31.85
C ASP A 927 -29.72 -16.74 33.35
N LYS A 928 -29.54 -18.02 33.68
CA LYS A 928 -29.40 -18.53 35.04
C LYS A 928 -28.18 -17.94 35.78
N LEU A 929 -27.03 -17.77 35.11
CA LEU A 929 -25.82 -17.22 35.73
C LEU A 929 -25.99 -15.72 36.03
N PHE A 930 -26.65 -14.99 35.11
CA PHE A 930 -27.02 -13.60 35.33
C PHE A 930 -27.92 -13.45 36.54
N HIS A 931 -28.95 -14.29 36.68
CA HIS A 931 -29.86 -14.26 37.83
C HIS A 931 -29.15 -14.45 39.17
N TYR A 932 -28.21 -15.40 39.27
CA TYR A 932 -27.41 -15.59 40.48
C TYR A 932 -26.65 -14.32 40.88
N ARG A 933 -26.02 -13.66 39.89
CA ARG A 933 -25.31 -12.39 40.12
C ARG A 933 -26.24 -11.22 40.39
N LEU A 934 -27.42 -11.21 39.79
CA LEU A 934 -28.43 -10.20 40.03
C LEU A 934 -28.95 -10.30 41.47
N TYR A 935 -29.14 -11.50 42.02
CA TYR A 935 -29.54 -11.69 43.42
C TYR A 935 -28.45 -11.26 44.40
N ASP A 936 -27.18 -11.62 44.13
CA ASP A 936 -26.02 -11.09 44.86
C ASP A 936 -26.09 -9.55 44.90
N TRP A 937 -26.26 -8.92 43.73
CA TRP A 937 -26.33 -7.48 43.61
C TRP A 937 -27.53 -6.87 44.37
N PHE A 938 -28.72 -7.46 44.29
CA PHE A 938 -29.91 -7.04 45.06
C PHE A 938 -29.64 -7.04 46.57
N LEU A 939 -28.94 -8.05 47.08
CA LEU A 939 -28.58 -8.14 48.50
C LEU A 939 -27.55 -7.06 48.88
N THR A 940 -26.56 -6.80 48.02
CA THR A 940 -25.54 -5.77 48.30
C THR A 940 -26.09 -4.34 48.27
N GLN A 941 -27.13 -4.07 47.48
CA GLN A 941 -27.75 -2.74 47.34
C GLN A 941 -28.91 -2.48 48.32
N ASP A 942 -29.10 -3.35 49.31
CA ASP A 942 -30.19 -3.30 50.30
C ASP A 942 -31.60 -3.28 49.67
N LEU A 943 -31.76 -3.99 48.54
CA LEU A 943 -33.02 -4.10 47.80
C LEU A 943 -33.74 -5.43 48.09
N GLY A 944 -33.56 -5.98 49.29
CA GLY A 944 -34.10 -7.28 49.70
C GLY A 944 -35.63 -7.37 49.61
N ASP A 945 -36.35 -6.29 49.93
CA ASP A 945 -37.82 -6.29 49.85
C ASP A 945 -38.35 -6.38 48.41
N ARG A 946 -37.58 -5.84 47.44
CA ARG A 946 -37.86 -6.00 46.02
C ARG A 946 -37.54 -7.43 45.56
N LEU A 947 -36.44 -8.01 46.04
CA LEU A 947 -36.09 -9.40 45.76
C LEU A 947 -37.18 -10.38 46.24
N LEU A 948 -37.87 -10.07 47.34
CA LEU A 948 -39.02 -10.85 47.83
C LEU A 948 -40.24 -10.83 46.89
N THR A 949 -40.34 -9.84 45.99
CA THR A 949 -41.40 -9.79 44.97
C THR A 949 -41.04 -10.55 43.69
N CYS A 950 -39.77 -10.90 43.50
CA CYS A 950 -39.30 -11.55 42.28
C CYS A 950 -39.83 -12.98 42.17
N GLU A 951 -40.32 -13.33 40.99
CA GLU A 951 -40.79 -14.69 40.67
C GLU A 951 -39.95 -15.24 39.52
N THR A 952 -38.85 -15.92 39.88
CA THR A 952 -37.97 -16.55 38.90
C THR A 952 -37.71 -18.01 39.32
N PRO A 953 -37.52 -18.93 38.35
CA PRO A 953 -37.26 -20.34 38.66
C PRO A 953 -35.89 -20.57 39.30
N TYR A 954 -35.01 -19.56 39.31
CA TYR A 954 -33.63 -19.67 39.78
C TYR A 954 -33.44 -19.16 41.21
N LEU A 955 -34.40 -18.41 41.77
CA LEU A 955 -34.26 -17.77 43.08
C LEU A 955 -34.13 -18.78 44.21
N ILE A 956 -35.07 -19.73 44.33
CA ILE A 956 -35.05 -20.73 45.41
C ILE A 956 -33.78 -21.61 45.34
N PRO A 957 -33.42 -22.23 44.19
CA PRO A 957 -32.20 -23.04 44.09
C PRO A 957 -30.92 -22.26 44.42
N TYR A 958 -30.89 -20.96 44.12
CA TYR A 958 -29.76 -20.11 44.43
C TYR A 958 -29.53 -19.99 45.94
N PHE A 959 -30.58 -19.62 46.68
CA PHE A 959 -30.53 -19.47 48.13
C PHE A 959 -30.25 -20.81 48.82
N GLU A 960 -30.82 -21.91 48.35
CA GLU A 960 -30.62 -23.24 48.95
C GLU A 960 -29.18 -23.76 48.80
N LYS A 961 -28.52 -23.49 47.66
CA LYS A 961 -27.26 -24.16 47.31
C LYS A 961 -26.02 -23.27 47.26
N TYR A 962 -26.15 -21.98 46.97
CA TYR A 962 -25.01 -21.13 46.59
C TYR A 962 -24.72 -19.98 47.56
N ILE A 963 -25.63 -19.65 48.47
CA ILE A 963 -25.34 -18.70 49.56
C ILE A 963 -24.59 -19.43 50.67
N SER A 964 -23.38 -18.95 50.98
CA SER A 964 -22.52 -19.53 52.01
C SER A 964 -23.05 -19.33 53.44
N ASP A 965 -23.73 -18.22 53.68
CA ASP A 965 -24.35 -17.88 54.96
C ASP A 965 -25.76 -18.52 55.05
N GLN A 966 -25.82 -19.71 55.64
CA GLN A 966 -27.06 -20.47 55.80
C GLN A 966 -28.11 -19.72 56.62
N GLU A 967 -27.69 -18.91 57.61
CA GLU A 967 -28.60 -18.10 58.43
C GLU A 967 -29.29 -17.03 57.56
N LYS A 968 -28.52 -16.28 56.76
CA LYS A 968 -29.08 -15.29 55.82
C LYS A 968 -29.97 -15.95 54.77
N SER A 969 -29.57 -17.10 54.25
CA SER A 969 -30.34 -17.82 53.25
C SER A 969 -31.72 -18.24 53.76
N LEU A 970 -31.75 -18.94 54.90
CA LEU A 970 -32.99 -19.42 55.49
C LEU A 970 -33.90 -18.27 55.96
N ARG A 971 -33.33 -17.17 56.47
CA ARG A 971 -34.09 -15.95 56.81
C ARG A 971 -34.79 -15.36 55.59
N PHE A 972 -34.11 -15.30 54.45
CA PHE A 972 -34.71 -14.83 53.20
C PHE A 972 -35.81 -15.79 52.71
N LEU A 973 -35.52 -17.10 52.64
CA LEU A 973 -36.47 -18.12 52.18
C LEU A 973 -37.74 -18.16 53.04
N HIS A 974 -37.59 -18.03 54.36
CA HIS A 974 -38.73 -17.90 55.28
C HIS A 974 -39.62 -16.71 54.89
N ARG A 975 -39.04 -15.50 54.77
CA ARG A 975 -39.79 -14.29 54.39
C ARG A 975 -40.42 -14.42 53.00
N PHE A 976 -39.74 -15.07 52.06
CA PHE A 976 -40.22 -15.32 50.71
C PHE A 976 -41.46 -16.24 50.71
N TYR A 977 -41.36 -17.41 51.34
CA TYR A 977 -42.47 -18.37 51.41
C TYR A 977 -43.68 -17.82 52.18
N LEU A 978 -43.44 -17.04 53.24
CA LEU A 978 -44.51 -16.39 54.00
C LEU A 978 -45.29 -15.39 53.13
N LYS A 979 -44.60 -14.60 52.29
CA LYS A 979 -45.23 -13.67 51.34
C LYS A 979 -46.03 -14.37 50.24
N LYS A 980 -45.70 -15.61 49.92
CA LYS A 980 -46.43 -16.47 48.96
C LYS A 980 -47.53 -17.31 49.61
N PHE A 981 -47.78 -17.14 50.91
CA PHE A 981 -48.72 -17.97 51.68
C PHE A 981 -48.36 -19.47 51.69
N GLU A 982 -47.09 -19.82 51.45
CA GLU A 982 -46.58 -21.20 51.51
C GLU A 982 -46.11 -21.53 52.94
N TYR A 983 -47.03 -21.53 53.89
CA TYR A 983 -46.73 -21.60 55.33
C TYR A 983 -45.94 -22.85 55.75
N LEU A 984 -46.17 -23.98 55.07
CA LEU A 984 -45.42 -25.22 55.34
C LEU A 984 -43.91 -25.08 55.07
N LYS A 985 -43.55 -24.49 53.93
CA LYS A 985 -42.13 -24.31 53.56
C LYS A 985 -41.49 -23.22 54.44
N ALA A 986 -42.24 -22.17 54.76
CA ALA A 986 -41.83 -21.14 55.71
C ALA A 986 -41.53 -21.73 57.11
N SER A 987 -42.40 -22.62 57.59
CA SER A 987 -42.21 -23.36 58.86
C SER A 987 -40.94 -24.21 58.84
N LYS A 988 -40.69 -24.95 57.74
CA LYS A 988 -39.45 -25.74 57.58
C LYS A 988 -38.18 -24.90 57.62
N CYS A 989 -38.17 -23.72 56.99
CA CYS A 989 -37.01 -22.81 57.03
C CYS A 989 -36.75 -22.29 58.46
N LEU A 990 -37.80 -21.93 59.21
CA LEU A 990 -37.68 -21.50 60.60
C LEU A 990 -37.20 -22.61 61.52
N TYR A 991 -37.69 -23.83 61.32
CA TYR A 991 -37.20 -25.00 62.05
C TYR A 991 -35.70 -25.23 61.79
N GLN A 992 -35.29 -25.18 60.51
CA GLN A 992 -33.88 -25.28 60.13
C GLN A 992 -33.02 -24.16 60.74
N LEU A 993 -33.53 -22.92 60.82
CA LEU A 993 -32.86 -21.81 61.52
C LEU A 993 -32.68 -22.08 63.01
N ALA A 994 -33.70 -22.64 63.66
CA ALA A 994 -33.67 -22.92 65.09
C ALA A 994 -32.62 -23.98 65.47
N ILE A 995 -32.42 -25.00 64.61
CA ILE A 995 -31.44 -26.08 64.84
C ILE A 995 -30.04 -25.75 64.30
N LEU A 996 -29.89 -24.76 63.43
CA LEU A 996 -28.62 -24.41 62.77
C LEU A 996 -27.55 -24.00 63.80
N PRO A 997 -26.42 -24.70 63.92
CA PRO A 997 -25.34 -24.28 64.81
C PRO A 997 -24.80 -22.91 64.37
N SER A 998 -24.85 -21.92 65.25
CA SER A 998 -24.44 -20.54 64.96
C SER A 998 -23.98 -19.85 66.23
N GLN A 999 -22.88 -19.11 66.16
CA GLN A 999 -22.37 -18.31 67.28
C GLN A 999 -23.05 -16.94 67.39
N THR A 1000 -23.84 -16.54 66.38
CA THR A 1000 -24.55 -15.25 66.34
C THR A 1000 -26.00 -15.36 66.81
N LEU A 1001 -26.64 -16.52 66.67
CA LEU A 1001 -28.02 -16.76 67.10
C LEU A 1001 -28.08 -17.09 68.59
N THR A 1002 -28.89 -16.34 69.33
CA THR A 1002 -29.18 -16.61 70.74
C THR A 1002 -30.23 -17.69 70.92
N LEU A 1003 -30.25 -18.36 72.07
CA LEU A 1003 -31.27 -19.35 72.39
C LEU A 1003 -32.69 -18.75 72.40
N ASN A 1004 -32.83 -17.48 72.76
CA ASN A 1004 -34.12 -16.76 72.69
C ASN A 1004 -34.63 -16.68 71.24
N GLU A 1005 -33.79 -16.26 70.29
CA GLU A 1005 -34.16 -16.20 68.88
C GLU A 1005 -34.53 -17.59 68.32
N ARG A 1006 -33.84 -18.66 68.78
CA ARG A 1006 -34.17 -20.04 68.39
C ARG A 1006 -35.55 -20.47 68.89
N VAL A 1007 -35.91 -20.11 70.12
CA VAL A 1007 -37.25 -20.36 70.68
C VAL A 1007 -38.31 -19.57 69.88
N ASP A 1008 -38.03 -18.31 69.56
CA ASP A 1008 -38.93 -17.47 68.74
C ASP A 1008 -39.12 -18.03 67.32
N TYR A 1009 -38.07 -18.61 66.71
CA TYR A 1009 -38.19 -19.30 65.43
C TYR A 1009 -39.03 -20.57 65.53
N LEU A 1010 -38.88 -21.38 66.59
CA LEU A 1010 -39.70 -22.58 66.81
C LEU A 1010 -41.17 -22.25 67.06
N SER A 1011 -41.46 -21.22 67.86
CA SER A 1011 -42.85 -20.77 68.08
C SER A 1011 -43.46 -20.27 66.77
N SER A 1012 -42.71 -19.48 66.00
CA SER A 1012 -43.14 -19.01 64.69
C SER A 1012 -43.31 -20.16 63.68
N ALA A 1013 -42.46 -21.19 63.75
CA ALA A 1013 -42.56 -22.39 62.92
C ALA A 1013 -43.82 -23.19 63.25
N SER A 1014 -44.18 -23.34 64.52
CA SER A 1014 -45.40 -24.03 64.98
C SER A 1014 -46.66 -23.27 64.51
N VAL A 1015 -46.67 -21.94 64.63
CA VAL A 1015 -47.76 -21.09 64.11
C VAL A 1015 -47.91 -21.28 62.59
N ASN A 1016 -46.82 -21.20 61.83
CA ASN A 1016 -46.85 -21.39 60.38
C ASN A 1016 -47.27 -22.82 59.99
N ALA A 1017 -46.86 -23.85 60.72
CA ALA A 1017 -47.26 -25.24 60.47
C ALA A 1017 -48.78 -25.45 60.68
N ARG A 1018 -49.34 -24.84 61.73
CA ARG A 1018 -50.78 -24.83 62.01
C ARG A 1018 -51.56 -24.13 60.90
N CYS A 1019 -51.08 -22.97 60.44
CA CYS A 1019 -51.68 -22.29 59.30
C CYS A 1019 -51.61 -23.11 57.99
N GLY A 1020 -50.63 -24.02 57.87
CA GLY A 1020 -50.43 -24.90 56.73
C GLY A 1020 -51.09 -26.29 56.81
N ASN A 1021 -51.87 -26.60 57.86
CA ASN A 1021 -52.54 -27.89 58.08
C ASN A 1021 -51.63 -29.13 58.01
N ALA A 1022 -50.42 -29.06 58.57
CA ALA A 1022 -49.48 -30.18 58.62
C ALA A 1022 -49.38 -30.82 60.00
N ASP A 1023 -48.83 -32.03 60.07
CA ASP A 1023 -48.46 -32.67 61.34
C ASP A 1023 -47.19 -32.01 61.91
N PHE A 1024 -47.25 -31.58 63.18
CA PHE A 1024 -46.23 -30.75 63.84
C PHE A 1024 -45.86 -31.24 65.24
N GLU A 1025 -46.19 -32.48 65.60
CA GLU A 1025 -45.87 -33.05 66.93
C GLU A 1025 -44.36 -32.94 67.24
N TYR A 1026 -43.51 -33.14 66.24
CA TYR A 1026 -42.05 -32.97 66.36
C TYR A 1026 -41.59 -31.52 66.67
N LEU A 1027 -42.35 -30.50 66.25
CA LEU A 1027 -42.04 -29.09 66.55
C LEU A 1027 -42.40 -28.74 67.99
N ASP A 1028 -43.52 -29.26 68.48
CA ASP A 1028 -43.96 -29.05 69.86
C ASP A 1028 -42.98 -29.73 70.83
N ASP A 1029 -42.50 -30.94 70.50
CA ASP A 1029 -41.44 -31.63 71.25
C ASP A 1029 -40.13 -30.83 71.25
N MET A 1030 -39.68 -30.36 70.09
CA MET A 1030 -38.47 -29.53 70.00
C MET A 1030 -38.61 -28.19 70.73
N THR A 1031 -39.80 -27.60 70.75
CA THR A 1031 -40.08 -26.38 71.53
C THR A 1031 -39.97 -26.64 73.03
N ARG A 1032 -40.44 -27.79 73.51
CA ARG A 1032 -40.27 -28.22 74.92
C ARG A 1032 -38.79 -28.42 75.26
N VAL A 1033 -38.03 -29.07 74.39
CA VAL A 1033 -36.58 -29.27 74.56
C VAL A 1033 -35.83 -27.93 74.59
N ALA A 1034 -36.15 -27.00 73.69
CA ALA A 1034 -35.54 -25.67 73.67
C ALA A 1034 -35.91 -24.85 74.92
N ALA A 1035 -37.16 -24.92 75.40
CA ALA A 1035 -37.57 -24.28 76.65
C ALA A 1035 -36.84 -24.86 77.87
N PHE A 1036 -36.59 -26.18 77.87
CA PHE A 1036 -35.80 -26.83 78.90
C PHE A 1036 -34.32 -26.40 78.86
N GLN A 1037 -33.74 -26.34 77.66
CA GLN A 1037 -32.40 -25.81 77.43
C GLN A 1037 -32.28 -24.35 77.90
N TRP A 1038 -33.33 -23.54 77.67
CA TRP A 1038 -33.40 -22.16 78.12
C TRP A 1038 -33.40 -22.04 79.65
N ARG A 1039 -34.14 -22.92 80.33
CA ARG A 1039 -34.12 -23.01 81.80
C ARG A 1039 -32.73 -23.37 82.33
N ILE A 1040 -32.04 -24.32 81.70
CA ILE A 1040 -30.67 -24.70 82.06
C ILE A 1040 -29.70 -23.54 81.84
N ARG A 1041 -29.76 -22.89 80.67
CA ARG A 1041 -28.92 -21.74 80.32
C ARG A 1041 -29.10 -20.60 81.33
N GLY A 1042 -30.35 -20.25 81.69
CA GLY A 1042 -30.61 -19.19 82.67
C GLY A 1042 -30.05 -19.47 84.06
N ILE A 1043 -30.06 -20.74 84.49
CA ILE A 1043 -29.43 -21.16 85.75
C ILE A 1043 -27.91 -21.01 85.66
N LEU A 1044 -27.29 -21.47 84.56
CA LEU A 1044 -25.83 -21.36 84.37
C LEU A 1044 -25.36 -19.90 84.17
N GLU A 1045 -26.19 -19.05 83.56
CA GLU A 1045 -25.92 -17.62 83.39
C GLU A 1045 -25.82 -16.91 84.76
N SER A 1046 -26.68 -17.27 85.72
CA SER A 1046 -26.65 -16.70 87.08
C SER A 1046 -25.36 -16.98 87.86
N ILE A 1047 -24.61 -18.03 87.49
CA ILE A 1047 -23.32 -18.41 88.11
C ILE A 1047 -22.11 -18.15 87.21
N SER A 1048 -22.32 -17.61 86.00
CA SER A 1048 -21.30 -17.45 84.96
C SER A 1048 -20.25 -16.37 85.26
N TYR A 1049 -20.54 -15.44 86.17
CA TYR A 1049 -19.62 -14.38 86.58
C TYR A 1049 -18.41 -14.94 87.36
N GLU A 1050 -18.64 -15.95 88.19
CA GLU A 1050 -17.64 -16.56 89.07
C GLU A 1050 -17.09 -17.89 88.53
N ASN A 1051 -17.80 -18.54 87.60
CA ASN A 1051 -17.42 -19.84 87.05
C ASN A 1051 -17.16 -19.77 85.53
N HIS A 1052 -15.90 -19.92 85.15
CA HIS A 1052 -15.46 -19.92 83.75
C HIS A 1052 -16.09 -21.04 82.92
N GLU A 1053 -16.28 -22.23 83.48
CA GLU A 1053 -16.93 -23.35 82.80
C GLU A 1053 -18.42 -23.08 82.57
N ALA A 1054 -19.10 -22.42 83.51
CA ALA A 1054 -20.48 -22.01 83.33
C ALA A 1054 -20.61 -20.94 82.22
N ARG A 1055 -19.64 -20.03 82.10
CA ARG A 1055 -19.60 -19.03 81.02
C ARG A 1055 -19.41 -19.67 79.64
N ILE A 1056 -18.55 -20.69 79.53
CA ILE A 1056 -18.40 -21.48 78.29
C ILE A 1056 -19.70 -22.25 78.00
N ALA A 1057 -20.29 -22.89 79.00
CA ALA A 1057 -21.53 -23.65 78.84
C ALA A 1057 -22.71 -22.77 78.38
N VAL A 1058 -22.81 -21.52 78.85
CA VAL A 1058 -23.84 -20.57 78.36
C VAL A 1058 -23.64 -20.26 76.88
N GLN A 1059 -22.39 -20.02 76.43
CA GLN A 1059 -22.09 -19.79 75.01
C GLN A 1059 -22.38 -21.04 74.15
N GLU A 1060 -22.06 -22.23 74.65
CA GLU A 1060 -22.37 -23.50 73.98
C GLU A 1060 -23.89 -23.72 73.87
N LEU A 1061 -24.64 -23.45 74.94
CA LEU A 1061 -26.10 -23.57 74.98
C LEU A 1061 -26.82 -22.54 74.09
N ASP A 1062 -26.20 -21.40 73.78
CA ASP A 1062 -26.68 -20.49 72.74
C ASP A 1062 -26.36 -21.00 71.33
N SER A 1063 -25.23 -21.70 71.18
CA SER A 1063 -24.66 -22.02 69.86
C SER A 1063 -25.47 -23.02 69.04
N ARG A 1064 -26.27 -23.90 69.67
CA ARG A 1064 -27.15 -24.87 69.00
C ARG A 1064 -28.19 -25.45 69.97
N LEU A 1065 -29.22 -26.11 69.43
CA LEU A 1065 -30.13 -26.94 70.23
C LEU A 1065 -29.53 -28.31 70.50
N TYR A 1066 -29.66 -28.80 71.72
CA TYR A 1066 -29.19 -30.10 72.19
C TYR A 1066 -30.40 -31.00 72.47
N SER A 1067 -30.20 -32.31 72.34
CA SER A 1067 -31.19 -33.26 72.85
C SER A 1067 -31.18 -33.28 74.39
N TYR A 1068 -32.27 -33.75 74.99
CA TYR A 1068 -32.34 -33.94 76.43
C TYR A 1068 -31.21 -34.83 76.97
N GLU A 1069 -30.89 -35.92 76.28
CA GLU A 1069 -29.82 -36.85 76.65
C GLU A 1069 -28.43 -36.20 76.55
N GLU A 1070 -28.19 -35.40 75.51
CA GLU A 1070 -26.94 -34.67 75.33
C GLU A 1070 -26.75 -33.63 76.44
N MET A 1071 -27.78 -32.86 76.77
CA MET A 1071 -27.71 -31.88 77.87
C MET A 1071 -27.43 -32.55 79.21
N LYS A 1072 -28.09 -33.68 79.48
CA LYS A 1072 -27.90 -34.45 80.72
C LYS A 1072 -26.47 -35.01 80.81
N ALA A 1073 -25.93 -35.51 79.70
CA ALA A 1073 -24.58 -36.03 79.64
C ALA A 1073 -23.50 -34.94 79.77
N LEU A 1074 -23.68 -33.81 79.08
CA LEU A 1074 -22.69 -32.73 79.01
C LEU A 1074 -22.69 -31.82 80.24
N TYR A 1075 -23.87 -31.52 80.81
CA TYR A 1075 -24.02 -30.52 81.86
C TYR A 1075 -24.54 -31.09 83.18
N GLY A 1076 -25.28 -32.21 83.15
CA GLY A 1076 -25.90 -32.80 84.34
C GLY A 1076 -24.90 -33.23 85.41
N SER A 1077 -23.78 -33.85 85.02
CA SER A 1077 -22.72 -34.25 85.97
C SER A 1077 -21.74 -33.12 86.30
N LYS A 1078 -21.57 -32.13 85.41
CA LYS A 1078 -20.61 -31.03 85.56
C LYS A 1078 -21.10 -29.93 86.51
N PHE A 1079 -22.41 -29.68 86.57
CA PHE A 1079 -22.98 -28.62 87.42
C PHE A 1079 -24.00 -29.21 88.38
N HIS A 1080 -23.62 -29.34 89.66
CA HIS A 1080 -24.51 -29.89 90.70
C HIS A 1080 -25.86 -29.16 90.81
N CYS A 1081 -25.91 -27.86 90.48
CA CYS A 1081 -27.14 -27.07 90.47
C CYS A 1081 -28.17 -27.53 89.42
N LEU A 1082 -27.77 -28.32 88.41
CA LEU A 1082 -28.66 -28.83 87.38
C LEU A 1082 -29.26 -30.21 87.73
N ASN A 1083 -28.74 -30.91 88.74
CA ASN A 1083 -29.20 -32.27 89.09
C ASN A 1083 -30.69 -32.33 89.45
N ALA A 1084 -31.23 -31.32 90.14
CA ALA A 1084 -32.65 -31.25 90.46
C ALA A 1084 -33.51 -31.08 89.19
N VAL A 1085 -33.04 -30.25 88.25
CA VAL A 1085 -33.77 -29.90 87.03
C VAL A 1085 -33.87 -31.08 86.05
N PHE A 1086 -32.82 -31.90 85.94
CA PHE A 1086 -32.86 -33.13 85.12
C PHE A 1086 -33.65 -34.28 85.76
N ASN A 1087 -33.94 -34.25 87.06
CA ASN A 1087 -34.73 -35.29 87.73
C ASN A 1087 -36.24 -34.98 87.72
N GLU A 1088 -36.65 -33.72 87.47
CA GLU A 1088 -38.06 -33.32 87.37
C GLU A 1088 -38.79 -33.88 86.14
N ILE A 1089 -38.09 -34.14 85.03
CA ILE A 1089 -38.71 -34.52 83.73
C ILE A 1089 -38.98 -36.02 83.58
N GLN A 1090 -38.48 -36.86 84.50
CA GLN A 1090 -38.69 -38.31 84.42
C GLN A 1090 -40.08 -38.78 84.89
N ASN A 1091 -40.98 -37.85 85.25
CA ASN A 1091 -42.34 -38.12 85.72
C ASN A 1091 -43.41 -37.48 84.84
#